data_AF-A0A1M5J356-F1
#
_entry.id   AF-A0A1M5J356-F1
#
_cell.length_a   1.000
_cell.length_b   1.000
_cell.length_c   1.000
_cell.angle_alpha   90.00
_cell.angle_beta   90.00
_cell.angle_gamma   90.00
#
_symmetry.space_group_name_H-M   'P 1'
#
loop_
_entity.id
_entity.type
_entity.pdbx_description
1 polymer ?
#
loop_
_entity_poly.entity_id
_entity_poly.type
_entity_poly.pdbx_seq_one_letter_code
_entity_poly.pdbx_strand_id
1 'polypeptide(L)'
;MTHNDDRNDYFRTGAENQEHLPVISPDIKEAKYWNWLSDEYAEKLDRIRHAVRKLIADCESMFPQLAGYTPHGPEHFERVENIIHRLIPGDKVEKLKMRERFYLLASAWIHDVGMLRGLFGDEEHDRLKYSDDRIRREHHKRSEIFIVNHFSRLDIDYNDSPALALLAHYHRRAEDLNRCPMEFPVNNDTVALRLLAAYLRLADSLDIDQSRSPASDYAICIAYNIPIESKLHWIKSRLVSGIAIEPEAHKIIIHFKEPHRPSLLKELQKANLTDKDIAIVIQNLARLRKMVIDDLLEELNSVKNFLIRGGISYFLDVEERSTRMAIDNQVFREIVLLANNFDMITHPSASGLMEIVLNTVERIVSRHLFRDKDHMHPSPSIDGNPEDAEVKCGDTTEFNGRQQDKNTKKQGPREKCHTSESSKFDGANGDGRHISIYCNHKYSAFRNQYQEFLDELECEVMVNRPCHIGLRKIVKRLKNLLYEDSLDAIQNAIKKEKKRIHKERAEIRKRAHDYFAEYIATKMPFVESSSRKNTPTNSSREQLEEYLLSCLYNLIKDDLSGESKNGVDPGNARKNKLGINVLVYGYSELVIKSLCGFRDYIVRIILNQASKKILENHPIKIHKINFEQLASDFFTIYVCEGQPKTMTAPNDALAYHDGSRYAVALARRGFTRVVLIPDLVTANLLHRSKHSQIPPIHLVLLGANGLELLQDNKVGGDKANGYFRHSSGHMAIAALARNLKLIKENIYSPRLVLVLTTSKCLIRTGNANDKNNPDADSHSGRRYEVITEKDGYIYFAIDDKENTRNQPFLVRDEEVRSQLYNNNIKIYNPREDCVPINMVDDVILEFEYRMDVSKDESLTGLINTLENKIEQ
;
A
#
# COMPACT_ATOMS: atom_id res chain seq x y z
N MET A 1 40.01 -42.08 -36.65
CA MET A 1 40.88 -41.00 -37.15
C MET A 1 40.20 -39.68 -36.85
N THR A 2 40.90 -38.88 -36.03
CA THR A 2 40.75 -37.45 -35.72
C THR A 2 39.42 -36.89 -35.21
N HIS A 3 39.48 -36.52 -33.92
CA HIS A 3 38.67 -35.55 -33.18
C HIS A 3 38.45 -34.23 -33.93
N ASN A 4 37.26 -33.65 -33.76
CA ASN A 4 37.03 -32.21 -33.94
C ASN A 4 36.62 -31.60 -32.61
N ASP A 5 37.41 -30.62 -32.19
CA ASP A 5 37.19 -29.67 -31.12
C ASP A 5 36.19 -28.59 -31.58
N ASP A 6 35.04 -28.51 -30.92
CA ASP A 6 34.14 -27.35 -30.96
C ASP A 6 34.27 -26.57 -29.65
N ARG A 7 35.26 -25.69 -29.58
CA ARG A 7 35.33 -24.57 -28.62
C ARG A 7 36.08 -23.39 -29.23
N ASN A 8 35.32 -22.41 -29.72
CA ASN A 8 35.57 -20.96 -29.63
C ASN A 8 34.94 -20.25 -30.83
N ASP A 9 33.71 -19.75 -30.67
CA ASP A 9 33.28 -18.57 -31.44
C ASP A 9 32.04 -17.89 -30.83
N TYR A 10 32.17 -17.39 -29.61
CA TYR A 10 31.13 -16.59 -28.95
C TYR A 10 31.68 -15.30 -28.35
N PHE A 11 32.57 -14.57 -29.04
CA PHE A 11 32.92 -13.20 -28.68
C PHE A 11 33.45 -12.42 -29.90
N ARG A 12 32.57 -12.05 -30.83
CA ARG A 12 32.75 -10.92 -31.77
C ARG A 12 31.51 -10.77 -32.65
N THR A 13 30.55 -9.96 -32.21
CA THR A 13 29.59 -9.20 -33.04
C THR A 13 28.55 -8.58 -32.09
N GLY A 14 28.82 -7.37 -31.63
CA GLY A 14 27.92 -6.67 -30.71
C GLY A 14 28.18 -5.18 -30.58
N ALA A 15 28.74 -4.56 -31.62
CA ALA A 15 29.14 -3.15 -31.60
C ALA A 15 28.52 -2.28 -32.70
N GLU A 16 27.66 -2.80 -33.60
CA GLU A 16 27.24 -2.02 -34.79
C GLU A 16 25.73 -1.77 -34.96
N ASN A 17 24.86 -2.15 -34.02
CA ASN A 17 23.43 -1.79 -34.09
C ASN A 17 22.93 -1.14 -32.78
N GLN A 18 23.60 -0.08 -32.33
CA GLN A 18 22.87 0.95 -31.59
C GLN A 18 22.13 1.77 -32.65
N GLU A 19 20.88 1.39 -32.94
CA GLU A 19 19.93 2.33 -33.52
C GLU A 19 19.97 3.57 -32.64
N HIS A 20 20.55 4.65 -33.17
CA HIS A 20 20.43 5.95 -32.58
C HIS A 20 18.94 6.21 -32.46
N LEU A 21 18.43 6.15 -31.21
CA LEU A 21 17.14 6.75 -30.89
C LEU A 21 17.17 8.15 -31.53
N PRO A 22 16.07 8.60 -32.15
CA PRO A 22 15.93 10.03 -32.37
C PRO A 22 16.00 10.66 -30.98
N VAL A 23 17.20 11.12 -30.61
CA VAL A 23 17.35 12.22 -29.68
C VAL A 23 16.43 13.25 -30.31
N ILE A 24 15.29 13.52 -29.67
CA ILE A 24 14.43 14.62 -30.06
C ILE A 24 15.37 15.81 -30.07
N SER A 25 15.78 16.22 -31.27
CA SER A 25 16.89 17.13 -31.40
C SER A 25 16.49 18.42 -30.68
N PRO A 26 17.36 19.00 -29.84
CA PRO A 26 17.20 20.37 -29.38
C PRO A 26 17.06 21.36 -30.55
N ASP A 27 17.36 20.94 -31.79
CA ASP A 27 17.12 21.69 -33.03
C ASP A 27 15.65 21.70 -33.52
N ILE A 28 14.65 21.49 -32.66
CA ILE A 28 13.36 22.17 -32.88
C ILE A 28 13.61 23.66 -32.60
N LYS A 29 14.34 24.31 -33.50
CA LYS A 29 14.47 25.75 -33.58
C LYS A 29 13.08 26.31 -33.85
N GLU A 30 12.40 26.67 -32.77
CA GLU A 30 11.68 27.93 -32.47
C GLU A 30 10.85 28.68 -33.55
N ALA A 31 10.80 28.31 -34.83
CA ALA A 31 10.39 29.26 -35.86
C ALA A 31 9.19 28.85 -36.73
N LYS A 32 8.49 27.72 -36.47
CA LYS A 32 7.36 27.32 -37.33
C LYS A 32 6.04 26.96 -36.64
N TYR A 33 5.99 26.80 -35.32
CA TYR A 33 4.78 26.32 -34.63
C TYR A 33 3.99 27.43 -33.90
N TRP A 34 4.45 28.68 -33.93
CA TRP A 34 3.91 29.76 -33.10
C TRP A 34 2.90 30.70 -33.77
N ASN A 35 2.59 30.52 -35.06
CA ASN A 35 1.63 31.39 -35.75
C ASN A 35 0.17 30.96 -35.49
N TRP A 36 -0.16 30.62 -34.23
CA TRP A 36 -1.55 30.37 -33.83
C TRP A 36 -2.35 31.65 -33.74
N LEU A 37 -1.68 32.74 -33.36
CA LEU A 37 -2.29 34.02 -33.02
C LEU A 37 -1.97 35.08 -34.08
N SER A 38 -2.88 36.03 -34.27
CA SER A 38 -2.55 37.30 -34.92
C SER A 38 -1.62 38.13 -34.03
N ASP A 39 -0.92 39.10 -34.62
CA ASP A 39 0.01 39.99 -33.92
C ASP A 39 -0.62 40.59 -32.65
N GLU A 40 -1.88 41.06 -32.73
CA GLU A 40 -2.63 41.63 -31.61
C GLU A 40 -2.78 40.63 -30.43
N TYR A 41 -3.21 39.40 -30.70
CA TYR A 41 -3.38 38.39 -29.65
C TYR A 41 -2.05 37.82 -29.15
N ALA A 42 -1.04 37.76 -30.01
CA ALA A 42 0.31 37.36 -29.63
C ALA A 42 0.92 38.37 -28.63
N GLU A 43 0.84 39.67 -28.94
CA GLU A 43 1.27 40.74 -28.03
C GLU A 43 0.52 40.66 -26.70
N LYS A 44 -0.79 40.41 -26.74
CA LYS A 44 -1.60 40.27 -25.53
C LYS A 44 -1.18 39.07 -24.69
N LEU A 45 -0.95 37.92 -25.32
CA LEU A 45 -0.45 36.74 -24.62
C LEU A 45 0.90 37.03 -23.98
N ASP A 46 1.83 37.68 -24.68
CA ASP A 46 3.15 38.04 -24.15
C ASP A 46 3.09 38.93 -22.93
N ARG A 47 2.14 39.89 -22.89
CA ARG A 47 1.94 40.70 -21.68
C ARG A 47 1.42 39.88 -20.51
N ILE A 48 0.50 38.92 -20.73
CA ILE A 48 0.06 37.98 -19.69
C ILE A 48 1.24 37.13 -19.20
N ARG A 49 2.05 36.56 -20.11
CA ARG A 49 3.24 35.78 -19.74
C ARG A 49 4.20 36.61 -18.89
N HIS A 50 4.44 37.87 -19.25
CA HIS A 50 5.29 38.78 -18.49
C HIS A 50 4.70 39.09 -17.11
N ALA A 51 3.40 39.39 -17.04
CA ALA A 51 2.70 39.69 -15.80
C ALA A 51 2.69 38.51 -14.83
N VAL A 52 2.47 37.28 -15.34
CA VAL A 52 2.53 36.04 -14.53
C VAL A 52 3.94 35.79 -14.01
N ARG A 53 4.98 35.91 -14.86
CA ARG A 53 6.37 35.76 -14.40
C ARG A 53 6.72 36.77 -13.30
N LYS A 54 6.28 38.02 -13.45
CA LYS A 54 6.45 39.04 -12.43
C LYS A 54 5.70 38.69 -11.14
N LEU A 55 4.44 38.26 -11.24
CA LEU A 55 3.64 37.83 -10.09
C LEU A 55 4.31 36.69 -9.31
N ILE A 56 4.84 35.69 -10.02
CA ILE A 56 5.58 34.58 -9.41
C ILE A 56 6.82 35.10 -8.70
N ALA A 57 7.65 35.90 -9.37
CA ALA A 57 8.86 36.47 -8.78
C ALA A 57 8.55 37.30 -7.52
N ASP A 58 7.50 38.11 -7.57
CA ASP A 58 7.03 38.89 -6.42
C ASP A 58 6.61 37.95 -5.27
N CYS A 59 5.80 36.92 -5.54
CA CYS A 59 5.35 35.97 -4.52
C CYS A 59 6.51 35.15 -3.94
N GLU A 60 7.43 34.65 -4.77
CA GLU A 60 8.60 33.85 -4.36
C GLU A 60 9.61 34.66 -3.56
N SER A 61 9.72 35.97 -3.83
CA SER A 61 10.57 36.87 -3.04
C SER A 61 10.07 37.04 -1.61
N MET A 62 8.75 36.90 -1.39
CA MET A 62 8.10 37.06 -0.09
C MET A 62 7.83 35.72 0.61
N PHE A 63 7.57 34.66 -0.16
CA PHE A 63 7.14 33.37 0.35
C PHE A 63 7.84 32.22 -0.36
N PRO A 64 8.33 31.20 0.38
CA PRO A 64 8.83 29.99 -0.25
C PRO A 64 7.69 29.27 -0.99
N GLN A 65 8.04 28.57 -2.06
CA GLN A 65 7.13 27.64 -2.73
C GLN A 65 6.54 26.62 -1.74
N LEU A 66 5.40 26.02 -2.10
CA LEU A 66 4.75 24.99 -1.27
C LEU A 66 5.72 23.84 -1.05
N ALA A 67 5.99 23.51 0.22
CA ALA A 67 7.04 22.57 0.55
C ALA A 67 6.62 21.15 0.12
N GLY A 68 7.47 20.49 -0.67
CA GLY A 68 7.26 19.11 -1.08
C GLY A 68 6.39 18.88 -2.31
N TYR A 69 5.90 19.92 -2.97
CA TYR A 69 5.23 19.76 -4.27
C TYR A 69 6.18 20.09 -5.41
N THR A 70 5.90 19.54 -6.59
CA THR A 70 6.65 19.87 -7.82
C THR A 70 6.61 21.37 -8.09
N PRO A 71 7.62 21.97 -8.75
CA PRO A 71 7.63 23.40 -9.02
C PRO A 71 6.46 23.81 -9.94
N HIS A 72 5.72 24.84 -9.56
CA HIS A 72 4.63 25.45 -10.34
C HIS A 72 5.06 26.84 -10.86
N GLY A 73 6.27 26.90 -11.44
CA GLY A 73 6.87 28.11 -12.00
C GLY A 73 6.58 28.30 -13.50
N PRO A 74 7.16 29.35 -14.13
CA PRO A 74 6.96 29.65 -15.55
C PRO A 74 7.28 28.48 -16.48
N GLU A 75 8.27 27.64 -16.12
CA GLU A 75 8.68 26.49 -16.92
C GLU A 75 7.56 25.46 -17.03
N HIS A 76 6.72 25.30 -16.00
CA HIS A 76 5.55 24.44 -16.05
C HIS A 76 4.51 24.97 -17.04
N PHE A 77 4.21 26.26 -16.98
CA PHE A 77 3.23 26.88 -17.87
C PHE A 77 3.66 26.81 -19.33
N GLU A 78 4.94 27.05 -19.61
CA GLU A 78 5.53 26.89 -20.94
C GLU A 78 5.42 25.44 -21.44
N ARG A 79 5.64 24.45 -20.57
CA ARG A 79 5.48 23.04 -20.96
C ARG A 79 4.02 22.67 -21.23
N VAL A 80 3.08 23.12 -20.41
CA VAL A 80 1.64 22.90 -20.65
C VAL A 80 1.22 23.54 -21.97
N GLU A 81 1.68 24.76 -22.24
CA GLU A 81 1.47 25.43 -23.53
C GLU A 81 2.05 24.61 -24.71
N ASN A 82 3.29 24.14 -24.58
CA ASN A 82 3.92 23.28 -25.59
C ASN A 82 3.14 21.96 -25.81
N ILE A 83 2.59 21.38 -24.75
CA ILE A 83 1.74 20.18 -24.85
C ILE A 83 0.45 20.51 -25.59
N ILE A 84 -0.18 21.66 -25.36
CA ILE A 84 -1.36 22.13 -26.11
C ILE A 84 -1.06 22.17 -27.61
N HIS A 85 0.09 22.71 -28.01
CA HIS A 85 0.52 22.73 -29.41
C HIS A 85 0.67 21.33 -30.03
N ARG A 86 1.04 20.34 -29.22
CA ARG A 86 1.18 18.94 -29.66
C ARG A 86 -0.16 18.20 -29.70
N LEU A 87 -1.08 18.54 -28.79
CA LEU A 87 -2.44 17.99 -28.78
C LEU A 87 -3.23 18.47 -30.00
N ILE A 88 -3.03 19.71 -30.45
CA ILE A 88 -3.72 20.32 -31.60
C ILE A 88 -2.69 20.68 -32.67
N PRO A 89 -2.37 19.79 -33.62
CA PRO A 89 -1.38 20.09 -34.65
C PRO A 89 -1.83 21.26 -35.54
N GLY A 90 -0.87 21.95 -36.15
CA GLY A 90 -1.09 23.24 -36.83
C GLY A 90 -2.07 23.20 -38.02
N ASP A 91 -2.27 22.06 -38.65
CA ASP A 91 -3.32 21.88 -39.68
C ASP A 91 -4.74 21.84 -39.08
N LYS A 92 -4.87 21.52 -37.79
CA LYS A 92 -6.15 21.40 -37.07
C LYS A 92 -6.48 22.64 -36.23
N VAL A 93 -5.50 23.50 -35.93
CA VAL A 93 -5.72 24.74 -35.17
C VAL A 93 -6.71 25.69 -35.86
N GLU A 94 -6.80 25.62 -37.19
CA GLU A 94 -7.71 26.46 -37.97
C GLU A 94 -9.20 26.21 -37.67
N LYS A 95 -9.51 25.09 -37.02
CA LYS A 95 -10.85 24.79 -36.52
C LYS A 95 -11.22 25.59 -35.26
N LEU A 96 -10.24 26.18 -34.56
CA LEU A 96 -10.49 27.09 -33.45
C LEU A 96 -10.55 28.53 -33.95
N LYS A 97 -11.48 29.31 -33.41
CA LYS A 97 -11.51 30.76 -33.60
C LYS A 97 -10.24 31.38 -33.02
N MET A 98 -9.81 32.52 -33.57
CA MET A 98 -8.62 33.23 -33.09
C MET A 98 -8.65 33.51 -31.57
N ARG A 99 -9.82 33.91 -31.06
CA ARG A 99 -10.04 34.17 -29.62
C ARG A 99 -9.96 32.89 -28.76
N GLU A 100 -10.41 31.75 -29.28
CA GLU A 100 -10.33 30.46 -28.59
C GLU A 100 -8.87 29.97 -28.50
N ARG A 101 -8.09 30.16 -29.57
CA ARG A 101 -6.64 29.91 -29.55
C ARG A 101 -5.96 30.75 -28.47
N PHE A 102 -6.29 32.04 -28.40
CA PHE A 102 -5.77 32.95 -27.38
C PHE A 102 -6.13 32.48 -25.96
N TYR A 103 -7.40 32.19 -25.67
CA TYR A 103 -7.81 31.75 -24.32
C TYR A 103 -7.19 30.43 -23.92
N LEU A 104 -7.04 29.47 -24.84
CA LEU A 104 -6.41 28.20 -24.53
C LEU A 104 -4.94 28.40 -24.12
N LEU A 105 -4.17 29.17 -24.90
CA LEU A 105 -2.76 29.45 -24.60
C LEU A 105 -2.60 30.32 -23.34
N ALA A 106 -3.41 31.36 -23.18
CA ALA A 106 -3.40 32.20 -21.98
C ALA A 106 -3.76 31.40 -20.72
N SER A 107 -4.70 30.44 -20.82
CA SER A 107 -5.10 29.60 -19.70
C SER A 107 -3.97 28.71 -19.17
N ALA A 108 -3.04 28.26 -20.03
CA ALA A 108 -1.86 27.50 -19.61
C ALA A 108 -0.98 28.29 -18.62
N TRP A 109 -0.96 29.63 -18.74
CA TRP A 109 -0.17 30.51 -17.89
C TRP A 109 -0.82 30.88 -16.57
N ILE A 110 -2.15 30.76 -16.48
CA ILE A 110 -2.89 31.27 -15.32
C ILE A 110 -3.63 30.18 -14.53
N HIS A 111 -3.75 28.96 -15.07
CA HIS A 111 -4.56 27.90 -14.45
C HIS A 111 -4.16 27.60 -13.00
N ASP A 112 -2.86 27.69 -12.72
CA ASP A 112 -2.24 27.31 -11.44
C ASP A 112 -1.72 28.49 -10.62
N VAL A 113 -2.08 29.75 -10.94
CA VAL A 113 -1.67 30.92 -10.11
C VAL A 113 -2.17 30.81 -8.67
N GLY A 114 -3.27 30.10 -8.45
CA GLY A 114 -3.80 29.72 -7.15
C GLY A 114 -2.94 28.75 -6.36
N MET A 115 -1.81 28.27 -6.88
CA MET A 115 -0.78 27.53 -6.12
C MET A 115 0.19 28.46 -5.38
N LEU A 116 0.23 29.75 -5.75
CA LEU A 116 1.14 30.71 -5.13
C LEU A 116 0.73 31.04 -3.69
N ARG A 117 1.73 31.22 -2.82
CA ARG A 117 1.55 31.78 -1.49
C ARG A 117 1.53 33.30 -1.54
N GLY A 118 0.78 33.94 -0.64
CA GLY A 118 0.72 35.40 -0.55
C GLY A 118 -0.04 36.07 -1.69
N LEU A 119 -0.74 35.27 -2.51
CA LEU A 119 -1.45 35.73 -3.70
C LEU A 119 -2.42 36.89 -3.40
N PHE A 120 -3.08 36.85 -2.24
CA PHE A 120 -4.10 37.82 -1.80
C PHE A 120 -3.58 38.93 -0.87
N GLY A 121 -2.28 39.01 -0.58
CA GLY A 121 -1.66 40.11 0.17
C GLY A 121 -1.83 40.11 1.70
N ASP A 122 -2.82 39.41 2.27
CA ASP A 122 -2.97 39.26 3.73
C ASP A 122 -2.22 38.02 4.26
N GLU A 123 -0.96 38.22 4.68
CA GLU A 123 -0.01 37.16 5.04
C GLU A 123 -0.43 36.31 6.25
N GLU A 124 -1.06 36.95 7.25
CA GLU A 124 -1.46 36.31 8.51
C GLU A 124 -2.71 35.43 8.29
N HIS A 125 -3.57 35.81 7.35
CA HIS A 125 -4.75 35.04 6.98
C HIS A 125 -4.38 33.80 6.16
N ASP A 126 -3.42 33.87 5.22
CA ASP A 126 -3.06 32.68 4.42
C ASP A 126 -2.26 31.63 5.22
N ARG A 127 -1.29 32.06 6.06
CA ARG A 127 -0.45 31.14 6.85
C ARG A 127 -1.19 30.45 8.01
N LEU A 128 -2.12 31.15 8.68
CA LEU A 128 -2.89 30.56 9.78
C LEU A 128 -4.12 29.77 9.31
N LYS A 129 -4.63 30.05 8.10
CA LYS A 129 -5.90 29.48 7.60
C LYS A 129 -5.73 28.35 6.58
N TYR A 130 -4.62 28.30 5.84
CA TYR A 130 -4.42 27.30 4.79
C TYR A 130 -3.12 26.53 4.98
N SER A 131 -3.24 25.23 5.24
CA SER A 131 -2.13 24.31 5.06
C SER A 131 -1.78 24.17 3.58
N ASP A 132 -0.56 23.72 3.27
CA ASP A 132 -0.12 23.51 1.89
C ASP A 132 -1.02 22.53 1.14
N ASP A 133 -1.49 21.49 1.84
CA ASP A 133 -2.48 20.56 1.28
C ASP A 133 -3.78 21.26 0.93
N ARG A 134 -4.23 22.23 1.74
CA ARG A 134 -5.44 22.98 1.44
C ARG A 134 -5.25 23.89 0.23
N ILE A 135 -4.11 24.58 0.14
CA ILE A 135 -3.74 25.36 -1.05
C ILE A 135 -3.79 24.47 -2.29
N ARG A 136 -3.10 23.32 -2.27
CA ARG A 136 -3.11 22.37 -3.39
C ARG A 136 -4.50 21.82 -3.69
N ARG A 137 -5.37 21.62 -2.70
CA ARG A 137 -6.73 21.10 -2.95
C ARG A 137 -7.67 22.15 -3.55
N GLU A 138 -7.45 23.42 -3.25
CA GLU A 138 -8.33 24.53 -3.62
C GLU A 138 -7.72 25.46 -4.69
N HIS A 139 -6.53 25.15 -5.23
CA HIS A 139 -5.81 26.06 -6.14
C HIS A 139 -6.62 26.48 -7.35
N HIS A 140 -7.39 25.60 -7.98
CA HIS A 140 -8.24 25.96 -9.12
C HIS A 140 -9.30 26.99 -8.76
N LYS A 141 -9.88 26.91 -7.55
CA LYS A 141 -10.82 27.92 -7.02
C LYS A 141 -10.08 29.21 -6.65
N ARG A 142 -8.89 29.10 -6.06
CA ARG A 142 -8.04 30.27 -5.75
C ARG A 142 -7.64 31.01 -7.04
N SER A 143 -7.29 30.28 -8.10
CA SER A 143 -6.96 30.82 -9.42
C SER A 143 -8.16 31.59 -9.99
N GLU A 144 -9.35 30.97 -10.00
CA GLU A 144 -10.59 31.62 -10.47
C GLU A 144 -10.85 32.94 -9.73
N ILE A 145 -10.86 32.90 -8.39
CA ILE A 145 -11.11 34.08 -7.54
C ILE A 145 -10.06 35.16 -7.82
N PHE A 146 -8.79 34.78 -7.94
CA PHE A 146 -7.72 35.74 -8.19
C PHE A 146 -7.83 36.37 -9.58
N ILE A 147 -8.10 35.58 -10.62
CA ILE A 147 -8.25 36.08 -12.00
C ILE A 147 -9.42 37.08 -12.06
N VAL A 148 -10.57 36.78 -11.45
CA VAL A 148 -11.73 37.69 -11.47
C VAL A 148 -11.46 38.99 -10.71
N ASN A 149 -10.86 38.90 -9.51
CA ASN A 149 -10.69 40.07 -8.64
C ASN A 149 -9.44 40.90 -8.96
N HIS A 150 -8.45 40.31 -9.64
CA HIS A 150 -7.14 40.90 -9.87
C HIS A 150 -6.65 40.74 -11.32
N PHE A 151 -7.56 40.65 -12.30
CA PHE A 151 -7.24 40.51 -13.73
C PHE A 151 -6.20 41.54 -14.23
N SER A 152 -6.24 42.77 -13.73
CA SER A 152 -5.31 43.84 -14.12
C SER A 152 -3.87 43.55 -13.69
N ARG A 153 -3.66 42.79 -12.60
CA ARG A 153 -2.31 42.34 -12.19
C ARG A 153 -1.73 41.29 -13.14
N LEU A 154 -2.58 40.61 -13.90
CA LEU A 154 -2.23 39.61 -14.91
C LEU A 154 -2.21 40.18 -16.33
N ASP A 155 -2.43 41.49 -16.49
CA ASP A 155 -2.63 42.17 -17.77
C ASP A 155 -3.71 41.51 -18.65
N ILE A 156 -4.76 41.00 -18.01
CA ILE A 156 -5.94 40.43 -18.66
C ILE A 156 -6.95 41.55 -18.89
N ASP A 157 -7.64 41.58 -20.03
CA ASP A 157 -8.74 42.52 -20.22
C ASP A 157 -9.96 42.11 -19.39
N TYR A 158 -10.69 43.09 -18.85
CA TYR A 158 -11.87 42.85 -18.01
C TYR A 158 -12.86 41.86 -18.65
N ASN A 159 -13.14 42.02 -19.96
CA ASN A 159 -14.10 41.18 -20.68
C ASN A 159 -13.62 39.73 -20.88
N ASP A 160 -12.32 39.47 -20.81
CA ASP A 160 -11.75 38.13 -20.98
C ASP A 160 -11.60 37.39 -19.64
N SER A 161 -11.52 38.14 -18.54
CA SER A 161 -11.29 37.60 -17.20
C SER A 161 -12.27 36.50 -16.78
N PRO A 162 -13.60 36.57 -17.06
CA PRO A 162 -14.51 35.51 -16.62
C PRO A 162 -14.28 34.19 -17.35
N ALA A 163 -14.01 34.22 -18.66
CA ALA A 163 -13.73 33.01 -19.44
C ALA A 163 -12.43 32.34 -18.97
N LEU A 164 -11.37 33.14 -18.78
CA LEU A 164 -10.08 32.68 -18.29
C LEU A 164 -10.16 32.12 -16.86
N ALA A 165 -10.95 32.74 -15.99
CA ALA A 165 -11.19 32.26 -14.63
C ALA A 165 -11.91 30.90 -14.62
N LEU A 166 -12.92 30.71 -15.47
CA LEU A 166 -13.61 29.42 -15.60
C LEU A 166 -12.71 28.33 -16.18
N LEU A 167 -11.83 28.66 -17.13
CA LEU A 167 -10.82 27.70 -17.61
C LEU A 167 -9.89 27.24 -16.48
N ALA A 168 -9.44 28.18 -15.64
CA ALA A 168 -8.65 27.87 -14.45
C ALA A 168 -9.45 27.06 -13.41
N HIS A 169 -10.75 27.31 -13.23
CA HIS A 169 -11.58 26.50 -12.34
C HIS A 169 -11.72 25.06 -12.84
N TYR A 170 -12.10 24.91 -14.12
CA TYR A 170 -12.40 23.61 -14.73
C TYR A 170 -11.16 22.89 -15.28
N HIS A 171 -9.93 23.33 -15.03
CA HIS A 171 -8.76 22.53 -15.39
C HIS A 171 -8.62 21.29 -14.49
N ARG A 172 -9.17 21.32 -13.26
CA ARG A 172 -8.96 20.24 -12.28
C ARG A 172 -9.96 19.10 -12.41
N ARG A 173 -9.49 17.83 -12.38
CA ARG A 173 -10.33 16.62 -12.39
C ARG A 173 -11.49 16.62 -11.39
N ALA A 174 -11.30 17.26 -10.23
CA ALA A 174 -12.31 17.35 -9.19
C ALA A 174 -13.57 18.14 -9.59
N GLU A 175 -13.49 18.94 -10.66
CA GLU A 175 -14.62 19.70 -11.19
C GLU A 175 -15.21 18.97 -12.41
N ASP A 176 -16.54 18.78 -12.41
CA ASP A 176 -17.25 18.11 -13.51
C ASP A 176 -17.32 19.02 -14.75
N LEU A 177 -16.67 18.61 -15.84
CA LEU A 177 -16.71 19.35 -17.11
C LEU A 177 -18.10 19.47 -17.72
N ASN A 178 -19.07 18.64 -17.33
CA ASN A 178 -20.45 18.81 -17.78
C ASN A 178 -21.10 20.07 -17.19
N ARG A 179 -20.60 20.57 -16.05
CA ARG A 179 -21.01 21.85 -15.44
C ARG A 179 -20.34 23.06 -16.09
N CYS A 180 -19.21 22.87 -16.77
CA CYS A 180 -18.56 23.93 -17.54
C CYS A 180 -19.46 24.36 -18.73
N PRO A 181 -19.75 25.65 -18.93
CA PRO A 181 -20.54 26.12 -20.07
C PRO A 181 -20.01 25.58 -21.41
N MET A 182 -20.89 25.04 -22.24
CA MET A 182 -20.49 24.53 -23.56
C MET A 182 -19.94 25.67 -24.42
N GLU A 183 -20.69 26.76 -24.47
CA GLU A 183 -20.30 28.04 -25.05
C GLU A 183 -20.35 29.12 -23.98
N PHE A 184 -19.45 30.10 -24.07
CA PHE A 184 -19.42 31.25 -23.18
C PHE A 184 -19.36 32.54 -24.01
N PRO A 185 -20.27 33.50 -23.77
CA PRO A 185 -20.27 34.75 -24.51
C PRO A 185 -19.11 35.64 -24.04
N VAL A 186 -18.31 36.15 -24.97
CA VAL A 186 -17.31 37.18 -24.69
C VAL A 186 -17.38 38.26 -25.75
N ASN A 187 -17.74 39.47 -25.33
CA ASN A 187 -18.11 40.57 -26.22
C ASN A 187 -19.27 40.15 -27.15
N ASN A 188 -19.09 40.26 -28.47
CA ASN A 188 -20.08 39.91 -29.50
C ASN A 188 -19.82 38.51 -30.13
N ASP A 189 -19.01 37.66 -29.49
CA ASP A 189 -18.66 36.32 -29.97
C ASP A 189 -18.89 35.28 -28.86
N THR A 190 -18.87 34.00 -29.23
CA THR A 190 -18.92 32.87 -28.30
C THR A 190 -17.64 32.03 -28.40
N VAL A 191 -17.20 31.50 -27.26
CA VAL A 191 -16.06 30.57 -27.19
C VAL A 191 -16.52 29.20 -26.67
N ALA A 192 -16.02 28.12 -27.26
CA ALA A 192 -16.30 26.74 -26.88
C ALA A 192 -15.60 26.36 -25.54
N LEU A 193 -15.96 27.04 -24.46
CA LEU A 193 -15.24 27.03 -23.18
C LEU A 193 -15.00 25.61 -22.62
N ARG A 194 -16.01 24.74 -22.69
CA ARG A 194 -15.89 23.34 -22.24
C ARG A 194 -14.84 22.55 -23.04
N LEU A 195 -14.75 22.78 -24.34
CA LEU A 195 -13.76 22.13 -25.20
C LEU A 195 -12.35 22.61 -24.83
N LEU A 196 -12.18 23.92 -24.62
CA LEU A 196 -10.90 24.49 -24.21
C LEU A 196 -10.46 23.98 -22.83
N ALA A 197 -11.39 23.89 -21.86
CA ALA A 197 -11.13 23.32 -20.54
C ALA A 197 -10.70 21.85 -20.63
N ALA A 198 -11.30 21.07 -21.53
CA ALA A 198 -10.92 19.67 -21.78
C ALA A 198 -9.49 19.54 -22.32
N TYR A 199 -9.08 20.43 -23.23
CA TYR A 199 -7.69 20.47 -23.73
C TYR A 199 -6.69 20.91 -22.66
N LEU A 200 -6.99 21.96 -21.90
CA LEU A 200 -6.13 22.44 -20.82
C LEU A 200 -5.93 21.35 -19.75
N ARG A 201 -7.02 20.71 -19.31
CA ARG A 201 -7.00 19.63 -18.32
C ARG A 201 -6.14 18.46 -18.78
N LEU A 202 -6.28 18.04 -20.05
CA LEU A 202 -5.44 16.98 -20.62
C LEU A 202 -3.98 17.43 -20.70
N ALA A 203 -3.71 18.66 -21.14
CA ALA A 203 -2.35 19.17 -21.28
C ALA A 203 -1.61 19.24 -19.93
N ASP A 204 -2.25 19.76 -18.89
CA ASP A 204 -1.69 19.79 -17.52
C ASP A 204 -1.40 18.37 -17.01
N SER A 205 -2.32 17.43 -17.20
CA SER A 205 -2.12 16.03 -16.78
C SER A 205 -0.98 15.32 -17.51
N LEU A 206 -0.60 15.83 -18.69
CA LEU A 206 0.52 15.32 -19.47
C LEU A 206 1.83 16.02 -19.11
N ASP A 207 1.87 17.08 -18.29
CA ASP A 207 3.15 17.60 -17.75
C ASP A 207 3.64 16.73 -16.58
N ILE A 208 3.92 15.46 -16.88
CA ILE A 208 4.33 14.43 -15.92
C ILE A 208 5.68 13.81 -16.24
N ASP A 209 6.47 14.35 -17.16
CA ASP A 209 7.80 13.81 -17.43
C ASP A 209 8.84 14.32 -16.43
N GLN A 210 10.08 13.85 -16.58
CA GLN A 210 11.16 14.21 -15.67
C GLN A 210 11.42 15.72 -15.56
N SER A 211 11.06 16.53 -16.56
CA SER A 211 11.24 17.99 -16.55
C SER A 211 10.32 18.70 -15.55
N ARG A 212 9.18 18.07 -15.19
CA ARG A 212 8.32 18.49 -14.07
C ARG A 212 8.97 18.32 -12.70
N SER A 213 10.02 17.50 -12.62
CA SER A 213 10.73 17.15 -11.40
C SER A 213 12.25 17.37 -11.50
N PRO A 214 12.72 18.64 -11.50
CA PRO A 214 14.15 18.92 -11.53
C PRO A 214 14.89 18.21 -10.38
N ALA A 215 16.07 17.65 -10.68
CA ALA A 215 16.80 16.81 -9.72
C ALA A 215 17.24 17.60 -8.47
N SER A 216 17.58 18.88 -8.61
CA SER A 216 17.93 19.78 -7.51
C SER A 216 16.77 19.93 -6.53
N ASP A 217 15.59 20.23 -7.05
CA ASP A 217 14.42 20.57 -6.25
C ASP A 217 13.89 19.33 -5.54
N TYR A 218 13.95 18.18 -6.22
CA TYR A 218 13.64 16.90 -5.62
C TYR A 218 14.61 16.55 -4.47
N ALA A 219 15.91 16.79 -4.67
CA ALA A 219 16.91 16.54 -3.62
C ALA A 219 16.67 17.42 -2.38
N ILE A 220 16.27 18.68 -2.58
CA ILE A 220 15.85 19.59 -1.51
C ILE A 220 14.63 19.02 -0.79
N CYS A 221 13.59 18.61 -1.54
CA CYS A 221 12.37 18.04 -0.96
C CYS A 221 12.64 16.78 -0.11
N ILE A 222 13.51 15.88 -0.59
CA ILE A 222 13.91 14.70 0.18
C ILE A 222 14.59 15.12 1.49
N ALA A 223 15.47 16.13 1.46
CA ALA A 223 16.17 16.62 2.64
C ALA A 223 15.21 17.17 3.72
N TYR A 224 14.02 17.66 3.33
CA TYR A 224 12.97 18.14 4.24
C TYR A 224 11.94 17.07 4.64
N ASN A 225 12.20 15.80 4.32
CA ASN A 225 11.31 14.66 4.60
C ASN A 225 9.83 14.92 4.22
N ILE A 226 9.60 15.20 2.94
CA ILE A 226 8.25 15.48 2.45
C ILE A 226 7.30 14.27 2.60
N PRO A 227 5.97 14.50 2.72
CA PRO A 227 4.98 13.43 2.86
C PRO A 227 5.06 12.37 1.74
N ILE A 228 4.63 11.14 2.04
CA ILE A 228 4.78 10.00 1.13
C ILE A 228 3.96 10.17 -0.16
N GLU A 229 2.81 10.82 -0.09
CA GLU A 229 1.96 11.18 -1.22
C GLU A 229 2.67 12.15 -2.16
N SER A 230 3.32 13.15 -1.58
CA SER A 230 4.15 14.11 -2.31
C SER A 230 5.33 13.39 -2.97
N LYS A 231 6.08 12.56 -2.23
CA LYS A 231 7.18 11.75 -2.78
C LYS A 231 6.71 10.93 -3.98
N LEU A 232 5.52 10.33 -3.91
CA LEU A 232 4.95 9.53 -4.99
C LEU A 232 4.76 10.36 -6.27
N HIS A 233 4.26 11.59 -6.18
CA HIS A 233 4.15 12.49 -7.34
C HIS A 233 5.51 12.78 -7.98
N TRP A 234 6.52 13.09 -7.18
CA TRP A 234 7.89 13.30 -7.69
C TRP A 234 8.45 12.05 -8.39
N ILE A 235 8.25 10.86 -7.81
CA ILE A 235 8.74 9.61 -8.41
C ILE A 235 8.04 9.30 -9.71
N LYS A 236 6.72 9.51 -9.81
CA LYS A 236 5.98 9.34 -11.08
C LYS A 236 6.65 10.16 -12.19
N SER A 237 6.93 11.43 -11.94
CA SER A 237 7.59 12.29 -12.91
C SER A 237 9.00 11.83 -13.28
N ARG A 238 9.79 11.40 -12.30
CA ARG A 238 11.16 10.92 -12.54
C ARG A 238 11.20 9.60 -13.34
N LEU A 239 10.16 8.77 -13.25
CA LEU A 239 10.02 7.52 -13.99
C LEU A 239 9.69 7.72 -15.47
N VAL A 240 9.01 8.81 -15.82
CA VAL A 240 8.65 9.13 -17.20
C VAL A 240 9.80 9.87 -17.87
N SER A 241 10.37 9.30 -18.94
CA SER A 241 11.43 9.93 -19.73
C SER A 241 10.88 10.96 -20.71
N GLY A 242 9.65 10.79 -21.17
CA GLY A 242 8.99 11.70 -22.08
C GLY A 242 7.63 11.16 -22.52
N ILE A 243 6.94 12.00 -23.29
CA ILE A 243 5.59 11.70 -23.79
C ILE A 243 5.59 11.98 -25.28
N ALA A 244 5.07 11.04 -26.07
CA ALA A 244 4.76 11.22 -27.47
C ALA A 244 3.24 11.33 -27.64
N ILE A 245 2.79 12.29 -28.44
CA ILE A 245 1.38 12.52 -28.74
C ILE A 245 1.24 12.27 -30.24
N GLU A 246 0.37 11.33 -30.61
CA GLU A 246 0.15 10.91 -32.00
C GLU A 246 -1.32 11.19 -32.37
N PRO A 247 -1.66 12.44 -32.78
CA PRO A 247 -3.03 12.83 -33.07
C PRO A 247 -3.69 12.01 -34.18
N GLU A 248 -2.92 11.57 -35.18
CA GLU A 248 -3.42 10.75 -36.29
C GLU A 248 -3.73 9.31 -35.87
N ALA A 249 -2.98 8.77 -34.90
CA ALA A 249 -3.24 7.44 -34.34
C ALA A 249 -4.25 7.48 -33.20
N HIS A 250 -4.69 8.67 -32.78
CA HIS A 250 -5.51 8.90 -31.59
C HIS A 250 -4.89 8.31 -30.30
N LYS A 251 -3.57 8.40 -30.17
CA LYS A 251 -2.81 7.80 -29.07
C LYS A 251 -1.94 8.80 -28.34
N ILE A 252 -1.80 8.58 -27.04
CA ILE A 252 -0.77 9.19 -26.20
C ILE A 252 0.18 8.06 -25.78
N ILE A 253 1.48 8.24 -25.96
CA ILE A 253 2.50 7.24 -25.63
C ILE A 253 3.36 7.78 -24.50
N ILE A 254 3.42 7.02 -23.40
CA ILE A 254 4.23 7.35 -22.23
C ILE A 254 5.50 6.52 -22.27
N HIS A 255 6.64 7.21 -22.35
CA HIS A 255 7.94 6.57 -22.32
C HIS A 255 8.43 6.51 -20.87
N PHE A 256 8.61 5.31 -20.34
CA PHE A 256 9.20 5.08 -19.02
C PHE A 256 10.68 4.76 -19.12
N LYS A 257 11.42 5.21 -18.11
CA LYS A 257 12.78 4.74 -17.84
C LYS A 257 12.70 3.37 -17.22
N GLU A 258 13.20 2.37 -17.94
CA GLU A 258 13.47 1.07 -17.38
C GLU A 258 14.93 1.01 -16.93
N PRO A 259 15.22 0.68 -15.66
CA PRO A 259 16.60 0.57 -15.23
C PRO A 259 17.31 -0.55 -15.99
N HIS A 260 18.46 -0.23 -16.60
CA HIS A 260 19.27 -1.22 -17.32
C HIS A 260 19.61 -2.41 -16.39
N ARG A 261 19.06 -3.61 -16.67
CA ARG A 261 19.08 -4.74 -15.74
C ARG A 261 20.48 -5.09 -15.20
N PRO A 262 21.57 -5.14 -15.99
CA PRO A 262 22.92 -5.34 -15.45
C PRO A 262 23.38 -4.23 -14.50
N SER A 263 23.07 -2.97 -14.81
CA SER A 263 23.44 -1.83 -13.95
C SER A 263 22.61 -1.82 -12.67
N LEU A 264 21.33 -2.12 -12.81
CA LEU A 264 20.39 -2.34 -11.71
C LEU A 264 20.87 -3.46 -10.80
N LEU A 265 21.24 -4.61 -11.35
CA LEU A 265 21.77 -5.74 -10.59
C LEU A 265 23.07 -5.35 -9.89
N LYS A 266 23.99 -4.63 -10.55
CA LYS A 266 25.21 -4.14 -9.92
C LYS A 266 24.93 -3.19 -8.75
N GLU A 267 24.03 -2.22 -8.91
CA GLU A 267 23.68 -1.29 -7.82
C GLU A 267 22.90 -1.99 -6.69
N LEU A 268 22.02 -2.93 -7.01
CA LEU A 268 21.30 -3.74 -6.03
C LEU A 268 22.24 -4.69 -5.28
N GLN A 269 23.23 -5.27 -5.98
CA GLN A 269 24.31 -6.07 -5.38
C GLN A 269 25.20 -5.23 -4.49
N LYS A 270 25.57 -4.00 -4.90
CA LYS A 270 26.27 -3.03 -4.03
C LYS A 270 25.45 -2.67 -2.78
N ALA A 271 24.13 -2.70 -2.89
CA ALA A 271 23.21 -2.50 -1.76
C ALA A 271 22.98 -3.77 -0.93
N ASN A 272 23.69 -4.87 -1.21
CA ASN A 272 23.54 -6.19 -0.58
C ASN A 272 22.11 -6.74 -0.63
N LEU A 273 21.38 -6.48 -1.71
CA LEU A 273 20.02 -6.98 -1.92
C LEU A 273 20.03 -8.36 -2.58
N THR A 274 19.12 -9.23 -2.14
CA THR A 274 18.99 -10.59 -2.68
C THR A 274 18.26 -10.60 -4.02
N ASP A 275 18.37 -11.68 -4.79
CA ASP A 275 17.59 -11.85 -6.05
C ASP A 275 16.08 -11.72 -5.82
N LYS A 276 15.60 -12.12 -4.63
CA LYS A 276 14.21 -11.96 -4.22
C LYS A 276 13.86 -10.48 -4.02
N ASP A 277 14.72 -9.71 -3.38
CA ASP A 277 14.52 -8.27 -3.20
C ASP A 277 14.52 -7.55 -4.56
N ILE A 278 15.43 -7.94 -5.45
CA ILE A 278 15.48 -7.43 -6.83
C ILE A 278 14.15 -7.68 -7.56
N ALA A 279 13.62 -8.90 -7.47
CA ALA A 279 12.33 -9.24 -8.07
C ALA A 279 11.17 -8.39 -7.51
N ILE A 280 11.17 -8.12 -6.20
CA ILE A 280 10.18 -7.25 -5.54
C ILE A 280 10.29 -5.81 -6.06
N VAL A 281 11.51 -5.28 -6.18
CA VAL A 281 11.74 -3.92 -6.71
C VAL A 281 11.23 -3.81 -8.16
N ILE A 282 11.53 -4.79 -9.02
CA ILE A 282 11.04 -4.83 -10.39
C ILE A 282 9.51 -4.89 -10.42
N GLN A 283 8.89 -5.71 -9.57
CA GLN A 283 7.44 -5.79 -9.46
C GLN A 283 6.83 -4.45 -9.04
N ASN A 284 7.45 -3.76 -8.08
CA ASN A 284 6.95 -2.48 -7.57
C ASN A 284 7.15 -1.34 -8.57
N LEU A 285 8.25 -1.34 -9.33
CA LEU A 285 8.42 -0.46 -10.49
C LEU A 285 7.28 -0.65 -11.49
N ALA A 286 6.94 -1.90 -11.85
CA ALA A 286 5.82 -2.17 -12.75
C ALA A 286 4.48 -1.65 -12.20
N ARG A 287 4.26 -1.74 -10.87
CA ARG A 287 3.07 -1.15 -10.22
C ARG A 287 3.04 0.38 -10.31
N LEU A 288 4.19 1.04 -10.12
CA LEU A 288 4.28 2.50 -10.24
C LEU A 288 4.04 2.95 -11.68
N ARG A 289 4.59 2.26 -12.68
CA ARG A 289 4.31 2.54 -14.10
C ARG A 289 2.82 2.39 -14.41
N LYS A 290 2.23 1.27 -13.96
CA LYS A 290 0.80 1.04 -14.12
C LYS A 290 -0.04 2.16 -13.48
N MET A 291 0.34 2.64 -12.29
CA MET A 291 -0.34 3.75 -11.64
C MET A 291 -0.31 5.04 -12.46
N VAL A 292 0.82 5.37 -13.10
CA VAL A 292 0.90 6.53 -14.00
C VAL A 292 -0.02 6.36 -15.22
N ILE A 293 -0.04 5.17 -15.81
CA ILE A 293 -0.93 4.86 -16.94
C ILE A 293 -2.40 4.94 -16.53
N ASP A 294 -2.77 4.35 -15.39
CA ASP A 294 -4.13 4.38 -14.86
C ASP A 294 -4.57 5.85 -14.59
N ASP A 295 -3.71 6.68 -13.98
CA ASP A 295 -4.00 8.10 -13.70
C ASP A 295 -4.27 8.91 -14.98
N LEU A 296 -3.51 8.65 -16.05
CA LEU A 296 -3.66 9.30 -17.35
C LEU A 296 -4.87 8.79 -18.14
N LEU A 297 -5.14 7.48 -18.09
CA LEU A 297 -6.34 6.90 -18.71
C LEU A 297 -7.60 7.46 -18.06
N GLU A 298 -7.60 7.63 -16.74
CA GLU A 298 -8.69 8.29 -16.03
C GLU A 298 -8.90 9.73 -16.49
N GLU A 299 -7.81 10.50 -16.60
CA GLU A 299 -7.90 11.87 -17.10
C GLU A 299 -8.43 11.91 -18.54
N LEU A 300 -7.85 11.08 -19.41
CA LEU A 300 -8.27 10.98 -20.81
C LEU A 300 -9.74 10.62 -20.92
N ASN A 301 -10.21 9.62 -20.16
CA ASN A 301 -11.62 9.23 -20.16
C ASN A 301 -12.54 10.36 -19.69
N SER A 302 -12.09 11.19 -18.75
CA SER A 302 -12.86 12.35 -18.28
C SER A 302 -13.04 13.44 -19.35
N VAL A 303 -12.11 13.56 -20.31
CA VAL A 303 -12.14 14.59 -21.35
C VAL A 303 -12.55 14.08 -22.74
N LYS A 304 -12.37 12.79 -23.01
CA LYS A 304 -12.44 12.16 -24.34
C LYS A 304 -13.73 12.47 -25.10
N ASN A 305 -14.89 12.42 -24.43
CA ASN A 305 -16.17 12.70 -25.09
C ASN A 305 -16.28 14.15 -25.58
N PHE A 306 -15.70 15.11 -24.87
CA PHE A 306 -15.69 16.50 -25.28
C PHE A 306 -14.75 16.73 -26.46
N LEU A 307 -13.57 16.09 -26.45
CA LEU A 307 -12.62 16.14 -27.55
C LEU A 307 -13.19 15.52 -28.84
N ILE A 308 -13.85 14.36 -28.74
CA ILE A 308 -14.52 13.71 -29.89
C ILE A 308 -15.59 14.62 -30.48
N ARG A 309 -16.43 15.23 -29.63
CA ARG A 309 -17.50 16.15 -30.08
C ARG A 309 -16.94 17.43 -30.72
N GLY A 310 -15.82 17.95 -30.20
CA GLY A 310 -15.15 19.12 -30.76
C GLY A 310 -14.58 18.88 -32.16
N GLY A 311 -14.24 17.63 -32.50
CA GLY A 311 -13.83 17.27 -33.86
C GLY A 311 -12.51 17.91 -34.33
N ILE A 312 -11.69 18.41 -33.40
CA ILE A 312 -10.37 18.98 -33.67
C ILE A 312 -9.34 17.86 -33.64
N SER A 313 -8.99 17.39 -32.45
CA SER A 313 -8.16 16.22 -32.20
C SER A 313 -8.70 15.48 -30.97
N TYR A 314 -8.61 14.16 -30.96
CA TYR A 314 -9.04 13.36 -29.82
C TYR A 314 -8.15 12.13 -29.69
N PHE A 315 -8.14 11.57 -28.49
CA PHE A 315 -7.32 10.42 -28.12
C PHE A 315 -8.21 9.35 -27.51
N LEU A 316 -7.93 8.10 -27.83
CA LEU A 316 -8.73 6.96 -27.43
C LEU A 316 -8.01 6.05 -26.43
N ASP A 317 -6.68 6.16 -26.36
CA ASP A 317 -5.83 5.24 -25.62
C ASP A 317 -4.52 5.91 -25.13
N VAL A 318 -3.95 5.31 -24.07
CA VAL A 318 -2.63 5.65 -23.52
C VAL A 318 -1.75 4.40 -23.57
N GLU A 319 -0.72 4.43 -24.41
CA GLU A 319 0.21 3.32 -24.62
C GLU A 319 1.46 3.47 -23.75
N GLU A 320 1.88 2.38 -23.10
CA GLU A 320 3.14 2.32 -22.36
C GLU A 320 4.29 1.88 -23.28
N ARG A 321 5.38 2.66 -23.31
CA ARG A 321 6.68 2.23 -23.85
C ARG A 321 7.74 2.33 -22.77
N SER A 322 8.72 1.44 -22.82
CA SER A 322 9.84 1.45 -21.88
C SER A 322 11.15 1.51 -22.64
N THR A 323 12.03 2.40 -22.21
CA THR A 323 13.40 2.52 -22.74
C THR A 323 14.38 2.23 -21.63
N ARG A 324 15.34 1.36 -21.89
CA ARG A 324 16.39 1.04 -20.93
C ARG A 324 17.33 2.23 -20.78
N MET A 325 17.32 2.85 -19.60
CA MET A 325 18.12 4.03 -19.29
C MET A 325 18.75 3.90 -17.90
N ALA A 326 19.82 4.68 -17.67
CA ALA A 326 20.34 4.85 -16.33
C ALA A 326 19.32 5.65 -15.50
N ILE A 327 18.92 5.10 -14.36
CA ILE A 327 18.15 5.83 -13.36
C ILE A 327 19.14 6.36 -12.34
N ASP A 328 18.98 7.63 -11.96
CA ASP A 328 19.74 8.25 -10.88
C ASP A 328 19.64 7.40 -9.60
N ASN A 329 20.80 7.13 -8.98
CA ASN A 329 20.90 6.29 -7.80
C ASN A 329 20.06 6.80 -6.63
N GLN A 330 19.87 8.13 -6.50
CA GLN A 330 19.02 8.70 -5.46
C GLN A 330 17.55 8.35 -5.71
N VAL A 331 17.02 8.65 -6.91
CA VAL A 331 15.66 8.25 -7.31
C VAL A 331 15.46 6.75 -7.17
N PHE A 332 16.45 5.96 -7.55
CA PHE A 332 16.36 4.52 -7.44
C PHE A 332 16.18 4.06 -5.98
N ARG A 333 16.94 4.63 -5.04
CA ARG A 333 16.78 4.34 -3.61
C ARG A 333 15.39 4.74 -3.09
N GLU A 334 14.89 5.88 -3.54
CA GLU A 334 13.54 6.35 -3.18
C GLU A 334 12.45 5.47 -3.77
N ILE A 335 12.58 5.01 -5.02
CA ILE A 335 11.68 4.01 -5.62
C ILE A 335 11.64 2.76 -4.74
N VAL A 336 12.80 2.27 -4.32
CA VAL A 336 12.89 1.10 -3.42
C VAL A 336 12.20 1.40 -2.08
N LEU A 337 12.35 2.61 -1.52
CA LEU A 337 11.71 3.01 -0.26
C LEU A 337 10.19 3.10 -0.41
N LEU A 338 9.70 3.86 -1.39
CA LEU A 338 8.27 4.03 -1.70
C LEU A 338 7.59 2.70 -2.01
N ALA A 339 8.27 1.83 -2.75
CA ALA A 339 7.80 0.47 -3.02
C ALA A 339 7.53 -0.32 -1.73
N ASN A 340 8.40 -0.19 -0.71
CA ASN A 340 8.21 -0.84 0.58
C ASN A 340 7.08 -0.17 1.39
N ASN A 341 7.01 1.16 1.38
CA ASN A 341 5.99 1.92 2.11
C ASN A 341 4.59 1.71 1.53
N PHE A 342 4.48 1.60 0.21
CA PHE A 342 3.22 1.33 -0.48
C PHE A 342 2.62 -0.01 -0.07
N ASP A 343 3.45 -1.06 0.03
CA ASP A 343 3.00 -2.36 0.52
C ASP A 343 2.50 -2.24 1.98
N MET A 344 3.14 -1.43 2.85
CA MET A 344 2.66 -1.21 4.23
C MET A 344 1.30 -0.52 4.29
N ILE A 345 1.12 0.58 3.55
CA ILE A 345 -0.11 1.37 3.56
C ILE A 345 -1.29 0.54 3.03
N THR A 346 -1.04 -0.27 2.00
CA THR A 346 -2.07 -1.08 1.34
C THR A 346 -2.27 -2.47 1.94
N HIS A 347 -1.37 -2.97 2.81
CA HIS A 347 -1.46 -4.33 3.32
C HIS A 347 -2.73 -4.55 4.15
N PRO A 348 -3.54 -5.59 3.90
CA PRO A 348 -4.79 -5.78 4.63
C PRO A 348 -4.65 -6.47 5.99
N SER A 349 -3.72 -7.42 6.09
CA SER A 349 -3.50 -8.19 7.32
C SER A 349 -2.52 -7.49 8.24
N ALA A 350 -2.91 -7.34 9.51
CA ALA A 350 -2.02 -6.85 10.57
C ALA A 350 -0.75 -7.69 10.67
N SER A 351 -0.85 -9.02 10.57
CA SER A 351 0.30 -9.92 10.68
C SER A 351 1.27 -9.79 9.50
N GLY A 352 0.77 -9.58 8.28
CA GLY A 352 1.64 -9.30 7.15
C GLY A 352 2.30 -7.92 7.23
N LEU A 353 1.57 -6.92 7.74
CA LEU A 353 2.12 -5.59 8.01
C LEU A 353 3.26 -5.64 9.04
N MET A 354 3.11 -6.41 10.13
CA MET A 354 4.19 -6.63 11.11
C MET A 354 5.45 -7.22 10.46
N GLU A 355 5.28 -8.17 9.54
CA GLU A 355 6.40 -8.80 8.83
C GLU A 355 7.10 -7.80 7.90
N ILE A 356 6.34 -6.97 7.17
CA ILE A 356 6.89 -5.89 6.34
C ILE A 356 7.67 -4.91 7.20
N VAL A 357 7.11 -4.47 8.34
CA VAL A 357 7.78 -3.55 9.28
C VAL A 357 9.10 -4.17 9.78
N LEU A 358 9.09 -5.40 10.27
CA LEU A 358 10.31 -6.07 10.75
C LEU A 358 11.34 -6.29 9.63
N ASN A 359 10.91 -6.55 8.39
CA ASN A 359 11.80 -6.65 7.23
C ASN A 359 12.41 -5.29 6.87
N THR A 360 11.64 -4.20 6.94
CA THR A 360 12.17 -2.85 6.70
C THR A 360 13.16 -2.45 7.78
N VAL A 361 12.85 -2.68 9.05
CA VAL A 361 13.77 -2.39 10.15
C VAL A 361 15.05 -3.23 10.09
N GLU A 362 14.96 -4.54 9.82
CA GLU A 362 16.15 -5.38 9.64
C GLU A 362 17.05 -4.85 8.51
N ARG A 363 16.46 -4.37 7.41
CA ARG A 363 17.21 -3.77 6.30
C ARG A 363 17.90 -2.47 6.72
N ILE A 364 17.23 -1.60 7.48
CA ILE A 364 17.83 -0.38 8.04
C ILE A 364 19.06 -0.76 8.88
N VAL A 365 18.90 -1.67 9.85
CA VAL A 365 19.99 -2.11 10.74
C VAL A 365 21.13 -2.74 9.95
N SER A 366 20.83 -3.65 9.03
CA SER A 366 21.85 -4.38 8.26
C SER A 366 22.69 -3.44 7.39
N ARG A 367 22.09 -2.41 6.78
CA ARG A 367 22.83 -1.41 6.00
C ARG A 367 23.89 -0.68 6.83
N HIS A 368 23.61 -0.40 8.11
CA HIS A 368 24.56 0.25 9.00
C HIS A 368 25.62 -0.73 9.51
N LEU A 369 25.28 -1.99 9.78
CA LEU A 369 26.24 -3.04 10.17
C LEU A 369 27.29 -3.34 9.08
N PHE A 370 26.90 -3.39 7.80
CA PHE A 370 27.83 -3.68 6.71
C PHE A 370 28.87 -2.57 6.53
N ARG A 371 28.50 -1.30 6.74
CA ARG A 371 29.42 -0.16 6.63
C ARG A 371 30.55 -0.18 7.65
N ASP A 372 30.42 -0.89 8.77
CA ASP A 372 31.48 -0.96 9.77
C ASP A 372 32.57 -1.98 9.42
N LYS A 373 32.24 -3.01 8.63
CA LYS A 373 33.22 -4.04 8.23
C LYS A 373 34.18 -3.54 7.15
N ASP A 374 33.71 -2.69 6.23
CA ASP A 374 34.53 -2.15 5.13
C ASP A 374 35.60 -1.14 5.60
N HIS A 375 35.48 -0.63 6.83
CA HIS A 375 36.47 0.30 7.41
C HIS A 375 37.46 -0.35 8.38
N MET A 376 37.32 -1.66 8.66
CA MET A 376 38.28 -2.43 9.46
C MET A 376 39.28 -3.20 8.59
N HIS A 377 39.72 -2.62 7.47
CA HIS A 377 40.95 -3.12 6.84
C HIS A 377 42.10 -2.94 7.83
N PRO A 378 42.82 -4.03 8.20
CA PRO A 378 44.00 -3.87 9.03
C PRO A 378 44.96 -2.94 8.28
N SER A 379 45.41 -1.88 8.93
CA SER A 379 46.56 -1.10 8.46
C SER A 379 47.63 -2.08 8.00
N PRO A 380 48.24 -1.91 6.81
CA PRO A 380 49.31 -2.79 6.39
C PRO A 380 50.32 -2.85 7.53
N SER A 381 50.55 -4.05 8.06
CA SER A 381 51.58 -4.28 9.07
C SER A 381 52.87 -3.75 8.49
N ILE A 382 53.39 -2.66 9.06
CA ILE A 382 54.72 -2.15 8.76
C ILE A 382 55.70 -3.11 9.43
N ASP A 383 55.86 -4.28 8.83
CA ASP A 383 56.96 -5.21 9.08
C ASP A 383 57.61 -5.46 7.72
N GLY A 384 58.45 -4.51 7.31
CA GLY A 384 59.24 -4.57 6.08
C GLY A 384 60.49 -3.73 6.23
N ASN A 385 61.64 -4.40 6.34
CA ASN A 385 63.00 -3.86 6.36
C ASN A 385 63.23 -2.76 5.30
N PRO A 386 63.90 -1.64 5.63
CA PRO A 386 64.26 -0.63 4.66
C PRO A 386 65.68 -0.89 4.13
N GLU A 387 65.85 -1.88 3.25
CA GLU A 387 67.02 -1.94 2.37
C GLU A 387 66.52 -2.31 0.96
N ASP A 388 66.95 -1.51 -0.01
CA ASP A 388 66.82 -1.68 -1.47
C ASP A 388 65.48 -1.32 -2.14
N ALA A 389 65.34 -0.04 -2.51
CA ALA A 389 64.64 0.32 -3.74
C ALA A 389 65.23 1.61 -4.33
N GLU A 390 66.10 1.42 -5.32
CA GLU A 390 66.67 2.47 -6.18
C GLU A 390 65.59 3.23 -6.96
N VAL A 391 65.77 4.54 -6.96
CA VAL A 391 65.10 5.53 -7.78
C VAL A 391 65.53 5.39 -9.24
N LYS A 392 64.57 5.31 -10.17
CA LYS A 392 64.79 5.73 -11.56
C LYS A 392 63.87 6.90 -11.90
N CYS A 393 64.50 8.06 -12.04
CA CYS A 393 63.95 9.26 -12.67
C CYS A 393 63.65 9.02 -14.16
N GLY A 394 62.60 9.68 -14.63
CA GLY A 394 62.30 9.88 -16.04
C GLY A 394 61.55 11.20 -16.21
N ASP A 395 62.30 12.23 -16.61
CA ASP A 395 61.95 13.51 -17.24
C ASP A 395 60.76 13.41 -18.24
N THR A 396 60.01 14.43 -18.65
CA THR A 396 59.91 15.90 -18.48
C THR A 396 58.62 16.33 -19.19
N THR A 397 57.97 17.41 -18.78
CA THR A 397 57.86 18.66 -19.57
C THR A 397 56.78 19.58 -19.03
N GLU A 398 57.20 20.84 -18.91
CA GLU A 398 56.53 21.99 -18.35
C GLU A 398 55.44 22.55 -19.27
N PHE A 399 54.42 23.19 -18.69
CA PHE A 399 53.81 24.37 -19.31
C PHE A 399 53.42 25.38 -18.22
N ASN A 400 54.07 26.55 -18.28
CA ASN A 400 53.87 27.70 -17.41
C ASN A 400 52.66 28.55 -17.85
N GLY A 401 51.96 29.11 -16.87
CA GLY A 401 50.98 30.18 -17.07
C GLY A 401 50.72 30.95 -15.77
N ARG A 402 51.48 32.04 -15.55
CA ARG A 402 51.28 33.02 -14.48
C ARG A 402 50.13 33.97 -14.83
N GLN A 403 49.31 34.34 -13.83
CA GLN A 403 49.02 35.75 -13.53
C GLN A 403 48.50 35.92 -12.10
N GLN A 404 49.10 36.87 -11.37
CA GLN A 404 48.66 37.48 -10.11
C GLN A 404 47.34 38.27 -10.38
N ASP A 405 46.48 38.66 -9.43
CA ASP A 405 46.78 39.37 -8.19
C ASP A 405 45.47 39.69 -7.40
N LYS A 406 45.62 40.06 -6.12
CA LYS A 406 44.75 40.91 -5.24
C LYS A 406 43.62 40.30 -4.36
N ASN A 407 43.99 40.19 -3.08
CA ASN A 407 43.36 40.83 -1.90
C ASN A 407 41.83 40.92 -1.80
N THR A 408 41.27 40.33 -0.73
CA THR A 408 40.45 41.07 0.25
C THR A 408 40.29 40.28 1.55
N LYS A 409 40.76 40.88 2.66
CA LYS A 409 40.48 40.48 4.04
C LYS A 409 39.06 40.95 4.41
N LYS A 410 38.24 40.07 5.00
CA LYS A 410 37.17 40.48 5.93
C LYS A 410 37.16 39.53 7.14
N GLN A 411 37.34 40.15 8.31
CA GLN A 411 37.21 39.55 9.63
C GLN A 411 35.73 39.39 9.99
N GLY A 412 35.38 38.26 10.61
CA GLY A 412 34.11 38.03 11.31
C GLY A 412 34.39 37.52 12.73
N PRO A 413 33.51 37.80 13.71
CA PRO A 413 33.85 37.72 15.13
C PRO A 413 33.77 36.28 15.66
N ARG A 414 34.74 35.92 16.50
CA ARG A 414 34.72 34.70 17.33
C ARG A 414 33.89 34.95 18.58
N GLU A 415 32.79 34.23 18.73
CA GLU A 415 32.09 34.09 20.00
C GLU A 415 32.89 33.18 20.94
N LYS A 416 33.04 33.66 22.18
CA LYS A 416 33.66 32.95 23.30
C LYS A 416 32.61 32.03 23.93
N CYS A 417 32.90 30.74 24.01
CA CYS A 417 32.20 29.84 24.94
C CYS A 417 33.18 29.46 26.06
N HIS A 418 32.85 29.86 27.28
CA HIS A 418 33.52 29.45 28.50
C HIS A 418 33.16 27.99 28.80
N THR A 419 34.17 27.12 28.88
CA THR A 419 34.06 25.88 29.67
C THR A 419 35.14 25.92 30.74
N SER A 420 34.69 25.88 31.99
CA SER A 420 35.52 25.64 33.16
C SER A 420 35.32 24.21 33.65
N GLU A 421 36.41 23.72 34.23
CA GLU A 421 36.54 22.59 35.15
C GLU A 421 37.08 21.27 34.59
N SER A 422 38.34 21.14 34.97
CA SER A 422 39.27 20.04 34.90
C SER A 422 38.90 18.89 35.82
N SER A 423 39.05 17.66 35.32
CA SER A 423 39.58 16.57 36.12
C SER A 423 40.67 15.85 35.33
N LYS A 424 41.88 15.87 35.90
CA LYS A 424 43.11 15.26 35.40
C LYS A 424 42.93 13.75 35.23
N PHE A 425 43.28 13.25 34.05
CA PHE A 425 43.72 11.88 33.83
C PHE A 425 44.85 11.92 32.81
N ASP A 426 46.08 11.96 33.32
CA ASP A 426 47.30 11.76 32.55
C ASP A 426 47.65 10.26 32.58
N GLY A 427 47.81 9.65 31.40
CA GLY A 427 48.30 8.28 31.28
C GLY A 427 47.89 7.60 29.98
N ALA A 428 48.78 7.69 28.98
CA ALA A 428 48.98 6.76 27.86
C ALA A 428 47.75 6.15 27.15
N ASN A 429 47.42 6.69 25.96
CA ASN A 429 47.15 5.96 24.70
C ASN A 429 46.44 6.91 23.71
N GLY A 430 47.19 7.44 22.74
CA GLY A 430 46.76 8.48 21.79
C GLY A 430 45.76 8.05 20.71
N ASP A 431 45.48 6.76 20.55
CA ASP A 431 44.62 6.26 19.46
C ASP A 431 43.15 5.99 19.84
N GLY A 432 42.79 6.03 21.14
CA GLY A 432 41.44 5.66 21.59
C GLY A 432 40.36 6.74 21.43
N ARG A 433 40.73 8.04 21.44
CA ARG A 433 39.74 9.15 21.39
C ARG A 433 39.14 9.37 20.00
N HIS A 434 39.90 9.12 18.94
CA HIS A 434 39.40 9.26 17.57
C HIS A 434 38.37 8.18 17.20
N ILE A 435 38.54 6.96 17.74
CA ILE A 435 37.61 5.84 17.52
C ILE A 435 36.26 6.09 18.21
N SER A 436 36.27 6.61 19.44
CA SER A 436 35.04 6.88 20.22
C SER A 436 34.11 7.93 19.58
N ILE A 437 34.67 9.03 19.04
CA ILE A 437 33.87 10.10 18.42
C ILE A 437 33.23 9.63 17.10
N TYR A 438 33.95 8.83 16.31
CA TYR A 438 33.46 8.32 15.03
C TYR A 438 32.32 7.30 15.18
N CYS A 439 32.40 6.43 16.18
CA CYS A 439 31.32 5.50 16.52
C CYS A 439 30.02 6.24 16.91
N ASN A 440 30.12 7.35 17.66
CA ASN A 440 28.96 8.12 18.10
C ASN A 440 28.19 8.77 16.93
N HIS A 441 28.89 9.31 15.92
CA HIS A 441 28.22 9.95 14.79
C HIS A 441 27.46 8.94 13.91
N LYS A 442 28.06 7.79 13.59
CA LYS A 442 27.38 6.76 12.79
C LYS A 442 26.15 6.21 13.49
N TYR A 443 26.27 5.96 14.79
CA TYR A 443 25.16 5.46 15.58
C TYR A 443 24.01 6.47 15.68
N SER A 444 24.32 7.77 15.75
CA SER A 444 23.30 8.83 15.69
C SER A 444 22.54 8.87 14.36
N ALA A 445 23.21 8.68 13.22
CA ALA A 445 22.57 8.66 11.91
C ALA A 445 21.63 7.45 11.76
N PHE A 446 22.05 6.28 12.26
CA PHE A 446 21.18 5.11 12.35
C PHE A 446 19.95 5.38 13.23
N ARG A 447 20.14 5.91 14.45
CA ARG A 447 19.03 6.19 15.38
C ARG A 447 18.01 7.14 14.78
N ASN A 448 18.45 8.20 14.10
CA ASN A 448 17.57 9.15 13.45
C ASN A 448 16.72 8.49 12.35
N GLN A 449 17.36 7.74 11.43
CA GLN A 449 16.63 7.05 10.35
C GLN A 449 15.65 6.00 10.88
N TYR A 450 16.04 5.28 11.94
CA TYR A 450 15.20 4.26 12.56
C TYR A 450 14.01 4.91 13.28
N GLN A 451 14.24 5.98 14.04
CA GLN A 451 13.20 6.74 14.74
C GLN A 451 12.21 7.36 13.75
N GLU A 452 12.71 8.03 12.70
CA GLU A 452 11.91 8.63 11.64
C GLU A 452 10.97 7.61 10.98
N PHE A 453 11.48 6.42 10.64
CA PHE A 453 10.66 5.35 10.10
C PHE A 453 9.55 4.90 11.06
N LEU A 454 9.85 4.79 12.37
CA LEU A 454 8.85 4.39 13.35
C LEU A 454 7.82 5.49 13.61
N ASP A 455 8.20 6.75 13.57
CA ASP A 455 7.28 7.88 13.72
C ASP A 455 6.37 8.01 12.49
N GLU A 456 6.88 7.81 11.27
CA GLU A 456 6.07 7.72 10.05
C GLU A 456 5.06 6.57 10.16
N LEU A 457 5.49 5.40 10.64
CA LEU A 457 4.60 4.24 10.83
C LEU A 457 3.50 4.53 11.87
N GLU A 458 3.80 5.24 12.95
CA GLU A 458 2.81 5.63 13.95
C GLU A 458 1.82 6.65 13.40
N CYS A 459 2.31 7.73 12.79
CA CYS A 459 1.50 8.84 12.30
C CYS A 459 0.62 8.43 11.11
N GLU A 460 1.17 7.69 10.15
CA GLU A 460 0.46 7.40 8.89
C GLU A 460 -0.32 6.08 8.96
N VAL A 461 0.28 5.03 9.53
CA VAL A 461 -0.30 3.68 9.47
C VAL A 461 -1.09 3.33 10.72
N MET A 462 -0.61 3.67 11.92
CA MET A 462 -1.25 3.27 13.17
C MET A 462 -2.43 4.17 13.56
N VAL A 463 -2.37 5.48 13.30
CA VAL A 463 -3.52 6.39 13.48
C VAL A 463 -4.73 5.87 12.72
N ASN A 464 -4.51 5.40 11.49
CA ASN A 464 -5.56 4.87 10.62
C ASN A 464 -6.00 3.42 10.95
N ARG A 465 -5.32 2.74 11.89
CA ARG A 465 -5.52 1.31 12.21
C ARG A 465 -5.43 1.02 13.72
N PRO A 466 -6.28 1.62 14.55
CA PRO A 466 -6.14 1.58 16.00
C PRO A 466 -6.24 0.16 16.60
N CYS A 467 -7.01 -0.76 16.02
CA CYS A 467 -7.13 -2.13 16.57
C CYS A 467 -5.94 -3.05 16.31
N HIS A 468 -4.90 -2.62 15.60
CA HIS A 468 -3.74 -3.46 15.32
C HIS A 468 -2.83 -3.59 16.56
N ILE A 469 -3.35 -4.16 17.65
CA ILE A 469 -2.67 -4.26 18.97
C ILE A 469 -1.28 -4.88 18.84
N GLY A 470 -1.15 -5.97 18.09
CA GLY A 470 0.15 -6.63 17.89
C GLY A 470 1.16 -5.75 17.15
N LEU A 471 0.72 -4.88 16.23
CA LEU A 471 1.59 -3.96 15.52
C LEU A 471 2.06 -2.87 16.49
N ARG A 472 1.15 -2.30 17.28
CA ARG A 472 1.50 -1.31 18.33
C ARG A 472 2.54 -1.87 19.30
N LYS A 473 2.36 -3.11 19.76
CA LYS A 473 3.32 -3.78 20.64
C LYS A 473 4.69 -3.95 19.97
N ILE A 474 4.72 -4.32 18.69
CA ILE A 474 5.97 -4.44 17.94
C ILE A 474 6.64 -3.07 17.78
N VAL A 475 5.91 -2.03 17.37
CA VAL A 475 6.45 -0.67 17.23
C VAL A 475 7.00 -0.17 18.57
N LYS A 476 6.26 -0.33 19.67
CA LYS A 476 6.74 0.01 21.02
C LYS A 476 8.03 -0.74 21.38
N ARG A 477 8.10 -2.04 21.10
CA ARG A 477 9.33 -2.84 21.32
C ARG A 477 10.49 -2.34 20.45
N LEU A 478 10.24 -2.03 19.19
CA LEU A 478 11.24 -1.50 18.27
C LEU A 478 11.75 -0.11 18.73
N LYS A 479 10.87 0.77 19.22
CA LYS A 479 11.27 2.03 19.86
C LYS A 479 12.17 1.78 21.07
N ASN A 480 11.84 0.80 21.91
CA ASN A 480 12.70 0.46 23.05
C ASN A 480 14.09 -0.04 22.61
N LEU A 481 14.20 -0.70 21.45
CA LEU A 481 15.50 -1.14 20.91
C LEU A 481 16.40 0.02 20.50
N LEU A 482 15.89 1.24 20.31
CA LEU A 482 16.74 2.41 20.04
C LEU A 482 17.67 2.74 21.21
N TYR A 483 17.30 2.36 22.44
CA TYR A 483 18.10 2.58 23.64
C TYR A 483 19.19 1.52 23.86
N GLU A 484 19.22 0.46 23.07
CA GLU A 484 20.30 -0.53 23.12
C GLU A 484 21.64 0.10 22.73
N ASP A 485 22.75 -0.50 23.17
CA ASP A 485 24.10 0.05 22.99
C ASP A 485 24.76 -0.39 21.67
N SER A 486 24.21 -1.38 20.97
CA SER A 486 24.83 -1.91 19.73
C SER A 486 23.83 -2.31 18.64
N LEU A 487 24.24 -2.11 17.38
CA LEU A 487 23.47 -2.52 16.20
C LEU A 487 23.27 -4.04 16.13
N ASP A 488 24.24 -4.83 16.60
CA ASP A 488 24.12 -6.29 16.66
C ASP A 488 23.04 -6.74 17.65
N ALA A 489 22.95 -6.09 18.81
CA ALA A 489 21.86 -6.34 19.76
C ALA A 489 20.49 -6.06 19.14
N ILE A 490 20.36 -4.92 18.44
CA ILE A 490 19.14 -4.55 17.72
C ILE A 490 18.81 -5.57 16.62
N GLN A 491 19.79 -5.97 15.80
CA GLN A 491 19.58 -6.95 14.73
C GLN A 491 19.15 -8.32 15.29
N ASN A 492 19.80 -8.76 16.36
CA ASN A 492 19.47 -10.01 17.04
C ASN A 492 18.08 -9.97 17.67
N ALA A 493 17.68 -8.83 18.26
CA ALA A 493 16.34 -8.62 18.78
C ALA A 493 15.27 -8.68 17.67
N ILE A 494 15.53 -8.05 16.52
CA ILE A 494 14.61 -8.11 15.35
C ILE A 494 14.50 -9.54 14.81
N LYS A 495 15.62 -10.25 14.66
CA LYS A 495 15.65 -11.66 14.23
C LYS A 495 14.90 -12.55 15.23
N LYS A 496 15.09 -12.32 16.53
CA LYS A 496 14.35 -13.01 17.61
C LYS A 496 12.86 -12.75 17.48
N GLU A 497 12.44 -11.52 17.20
CA GLU A 497 11.04 -11.16 17.04
C GLU A 497 10.40 -11.79 15.80
N LYS A 498 11.10 -11.82 14.66
CA LYS A 498 10.65 -12.55 13.46
C LYS A 498 10.50 -14.03 13.73
N LYS A 499 11.52 -14.66 14.35
CA LYS A 499 11.49 -16.08 14.72
C LYS A 499 10.33 -16.36 15.67
N ARG A 500 10.04 -15.45 16.62
CA ARG A 500 8.89 -15.53 17.52
C ARG A 500 7.57 -15.54 16.75
N ILE A 501 7.34 -14.59 15.85
CA ILE A 501 6.10 -14.53 15.03
C ILE A 501 5.95 -15.76 14.14
N HIS A 502 7.02 -16.22 13.49
CA HIS A 502 6.96 -17.43 12.68
C HIS A 502 6.69 -18.68 13.53
N LYS A 503 7.30 -18.77 14.72
CA LYS A 503 7.04 -19.85 15.69
C LYS A 503 5.58 -19.82 16.14
N GLU A 504 5.04 -18.66 16.52
CA GLU A 504 3.62 -18.51 16.89
C GLU A 504 2.70 -19.04 15.78
N ARG A 505 2.95 -18.66 14.51
CA ARG A 505 2.15 -19.13 13.37
C ARG A 505 2.28 -20.64 13.14
N ALA A 506 3.47 -21.20 13.33
CA ALA A 506 3.70 -22.64 13.20
C ALA A 506 2.99 -23.42 14.31
N GLU A 507 3.05 -22.91 15.54
CA GLU A 507 2.36 -23.51 16.67
C GLU A 507 0.83 -23.37 16.55
N ILE A 508 0.29 -22.26 16.03
CA ILE A 508 -1.14 -22.14 15.69
C ILE A 508 -1.57 -23.25 14.74
N ARG A 509 -0.79 -23.53 13.68
CA ARG A 509 -1.07 -24.63 12.75
C ARG A 509 -1.11 -25.99 13.46
N LYS A 510 -0.17 -26.22 14.39
CA LYS A 510 -0.11 -27.44 15.20
C LYS A 510 -1.30 -27.54 16.18
N ARG A 511 -1.63 -26.48 16.90
CA ARG A 511 -2.78 -26.44 17.82
C ARG A 511 -4.10 -26.57 17.07
N ALA A 512 -4.20 -26.02 15.87
CA ALA A 512 -5.35 -26.23 15.01
C ALA A 512 -5.49 -27.69 14.56
N HIS A 513 -4.38 -28.38 14.24
CA HIS A 513 -4.38 -29.83 14.01
C HIS A 513 -4.95 -30.59 15.21
N ASP A 514 -4.45 -30.30 16.42
CA ASP A 514 -4.88 -30.99 17.64
C ASP A 514 -6.34 -30.68 18.00
N TYR A 515 -6.75 -29.41 17.92
CA TYR A 515 -8.12 -28.97 18.09
C TYR A 515 -9.05 -29.71 17.14
N PHE A 516 -8.67 -29.80 15.87
CA PHE A 516 -9.51 -30.44 14.86
C PHE A 516 -9.63 -31.94 15.10
N ALA A 517 -8.56 -32.60 15.55
CA ALA A 517 -8.63 -34.00 15.97
C ALA A 517 -9.67 -34.21 17.09
N GLU A 518 -9.67 -33.35 18.12
CA GLU A 518 -10.64 -33.43 19.21
C GLU A 518 -12.06 -33.08 18.75
N TYR A 519 -12.22 -32.00 17.97
CA TYR A 519 -13.51 -31.57 17.42
C TYR A 519 -14.17 -32.70 16.64
N ILE A 520 -13.41 -33.35 15.76
CA ILE A 520 -13.91 -34.45 14.93
C ILE A 520 -14.26 -35.65 15.83
N ALA A 521 -13.44 -35.99 16.82
CA ALA A 521 -13.67 -37.13 17.72
C ALA A 521 -14.87 -36.96 18.67
N THR A 522 -15.20 -35.73 19.06
CA THR A 522 -16.15 -35.45 20.15
C THR A 522 -17.41 -34.71 19.73
N LYS A 523 -17.37 -33.90 18.68
CA LYS A 523 -18.44 -32.95 18.32
C LYS A 523 -18.98 -33.10 16.91
N MET A 524 -18.28 -33.79 16.01
CA MET A 524 -18.82 -34.00 14.66
C MET A 524 -20.04 -34.92 14.76
N PRO A 525 -21.25 -34.46 14.40
CA PRO A 525 -22.44 -35.29 14.46
C PRO A 525 -22.30 -36.33 13.36
N PHE A 526 -21.88 -37.52 13.75
CA PHE A 526 -22.03 -38.67 12.90
C PHE A 526 -23.50 -38.82 12.62
N VAL A 527 -23.84 -38.89 11.33
CA VAL A 527 -25.19 -39.22 10.87
C VAL A 527 -25.59 -40.45 11.65
N GLU A 528 -26.53 -40.30 12.59
CA GLU A 528 -27.17 -41.42 13.28
C GLU A 528 -27.74 -42.30 12.17
N SER A 529 -26.97 -43.32 11.77
CA SER A 529 -27.45 -44.32 10.84
C SER A 529 -28.66 -44.92 11.53
N SER A 530 -29.83 -44.69 10.95
CA SER A 530 -31.14 -44.72 11.59
C SER A 530 -31.59 -46.14 12.00
N SER A 531 -30.68 -47.11 12.16
CA SER A 531 -31.01 -48.53 12.19
C SER A 531 -30.27 -49.41 13.19
N ARG A 532 -29.40 -48.92 14.10
CA ARG A 532 -28.72 -49.84 15.04
C ARG A 532 -28.73 -49.39 16.51
N LYS A 533 -29.58 -50.05 17.30
CA LYS A 533 -29.67 -50.01 18.78
C LYS A 533 -28.51 -50.75 19.50
N ASN A 534 -27.37 -50.96 18.85
CA ASN A 534 -26.24 -51.66 19.48
C ASN A 534 -25.25 -50.62 20.02
N THR A 535 -25.05 -50.62 21.33
CA THR A 535 -24.04 -49.83 22.04
C THR A 535 -22.67 -50.00 21.38
N PRO A 536 -22.02 -48.91 20.90
CA PRO A 536 -20.71 -49.00 20.27
C PRO A 536 -19.65 -49.31 21.34
N THR A 537 -19.01 -50.47 21.23
CA THR A 537 -17.92 -50.90 22.12
C THR A 537 -16.52 -50.52 21.60
N ASN A 538 -16.40 -50.01 20.37
CA ASN A 538 -15.14 -49.46 19.85
C ASN A 538 -15.10 -47.95 20.10
N SER A 539 -13.91 -47.41 20.37
CA SER A 539 -13.74 -45.97 20.64
C SER A 539 -14.28 -45.15 19.46
N SER A 540 -15.05 -44.09 19.74
CA SER A 540 -15.67 -43.20 18.74
C SER A 540 -14.69 -42.69 17.67
N ARG A 541 -13.40 -42.63 18.03
CA ARG A 541 -12.29 -42.26 17.17
C ARG A 541 -12.03 -43.26 16.04
N GLU A 542 -12.05 -44.56 16.31
CA GLU A 542 -11.77 -45.58 15.26
C GLU A 542 -12.85 -45.60 14.20
N GLN A 543 -14.12 -45.49 14.61
CA GLN A 543 -15.27 -45.44 13.69
C GLN A 543 -15.21 -44.21 12.79
N LEU A 544 -14.76 -43.08 13.35
CA LEU A 544 -14.54 -41.84 12.63
C LEU A 544 -13.38 -41.95 11.65
N GLU A 545 -12.24 -42.47 12.08
CA GLU A 545 -11.09 -42.65 11.21
C GLU A 545 -11.44 -43.60 10.05
N GLU A 546 -12.15 -44.70 10.32
CA GLU A 546 -12.68 -45.60 9.29
C GLU A 546 -13.66 -44.90 8.35
N TYR A 547 -14.53 -44.05 8.88
CA TYR A 547 -15.45 -43.24 8.09
C TYR A 547 -14.72 -42.27 7.15
N LEU A 548 -13.75 -41.51 7.67
CA LEU A 548 -12.92 -40.61 6.88
C LEU A 548 -12.19 -41.37 5.79
N LEU A 549 -11.60 -42.52 6.13
CA LEU A 549 -10.95 -43.39 5.15
C LEU A 549 -11.91 -43.88 4.09
N SER A 550 -13.15 -44.22 4.42
CA SER A 550 -14.13 -44.66 3.42
C SER A 550 -14.44 -43.53 2.43
N CYS A 551 -14.58 -42.29 2.91
CA CYS A 551 -14.79 -41.11 2.08
C CYS A 551 -13.58 -40.84 1.17
N LEU A 552 -12.38 -40.93 1.74
CA LEU A 552 -11.11 -40.73 1.03
C LEU A 552 -10.84 -41.85 0.02
N TYR A 553 -11.12 -43.09 0.36
CA TYR A 553 -11.01 -44.23 -0.55
C TYR A 553 -11.92 -44.05 -1.76
N ASN A 554 -13.15 -43.58 -1.57
CA ASN A 554 -14.05 -43.26 -2.67
C ASN A 554 -13.53 -42.11 -3.53
N LEU A 555 -12.88 -41.09 -2.95
CA LEU A 555 -12.22 -40.03 -3.73
C LEU A 555 -11.03 -40.58 -4.55
N ILE A 556 -10.16 -41.37 -3.92
CA ILE A 556 -8.99 -41.97 -4.57
C ILE A 556 -9.41 -42.94 -5.68
N LYS A 557 -10.45 -43.76 -5.45
CA LYS A 557 -10.97 -44.72 -6.44
C LYS A 557 -11.49 -44.02 -7.68
N ASP A 558 -12.18 -42.89 -7.51
CA ASP A 558 -12.65 -42.08 -8.64
C ASP A 558 -11.48 -41.52 -9.45
N ASP A 559 -10.42 -41.03 -8.80
CA ASP A 559 -9.24 -40.49 -9.49
C ASP A 559 -8.36 -41.57 -10.14
N LEU A 560 -8.23 -42.74 -9.50
CA LEU A 560 -7.41 -43.86 -10.00
C LEU A 560 -8.06 -44.65 -11.13
N SER A 561 -9.39 -44.66 -11.21
CA SER A 561 -10.11 -45.43 -12.23
C SER A 561 -9.93 -44.85 -13.62
N GLY A 562 -9.62 -43.54 -13.75
CA GLY A 562 -9.37 -42.90 -15.06
C GLY A 562 -10.57 -42.94 -16.03
N GLU A 563 -11.67 -43.57 -15.63
CA GLU A 563 -12.93 -43.62 -16.36
C GLU A 563 -13.62 -42.27 -16.17
N SER A 564 -13.15 -41.26 -16.89
CA SER A 564 -13.96 -40.12 -17.26
C SER A 564 -15.17 -40.68 -18.02
N LYS A 565 -16.25 -41.02 -17.31
CA LYS A 565 -17.51 -41.43 -17.92
C LYS A 565 -17.95 -40.30 -18.85
N ASN A 566 -17.76 -40.55 -20.15
CA ASN A 566 -18.06 -39.61 -21.24
C ASN A 566 -19.47 -39.00 -21.02
N GLY A 567 -19.52 -37.74 -20.59
CA GLY A 567 -20.74 -36.92 -20.60
C GLY A 567 -21.45 -36.66 -19.27
N VAL A 568 -21.00 -37.20 -18.13
CA VAL A 568 -21.56 -36.79 -16.82
C VAL A 568 -20.66 -35.70 -16.23
N ASP A 569 -21.22 -34.50 -16.03
CA ASP A 569 -20.53 -33.40 -15.35
C ASP A 569 -19.92 -33.91 -14.02
N PRO A 570 -18.57 -33.96 -13.89
CA PRO A 570 -17.91 -34.44 -12.67
C PRO A 570 -18.33 -33.64 -11.44
N GLY A 571 -18.92 -32.45 -11.61
CA GLY A 571 -19.55 -31.67 -10.55
C GLY A 571 -20.74 -32.36 -9.88
N ASN A 572 -21.56 -33.14 -10.60
CA ASN A 572 -22.78 -33.74 -10.03
C ASN A 572 -22.52 -35.02 -9.22
N ALA A 573 -21.55 -35.86 -9.60
CA ALA A 573 -21.21 -37.06 -8.82
C ALA A 573 -20.50 -36.73 -7.49
N ARG A 574 -19.81 -35.57 -7.42
CA ARG A 574 -19.12 -35.09 -6.22
C ARG A 574 -20.04 -34.37 -5.22
N LYS A 575 -21.27 -33.96 -5.61
CA LYS A 575 -22.20 -33.17 -4.77
C LYS A 575 -22.70 -33.86 -3.50
N ASN A 576 -22.65 -35.19 -3.41
CA ASN A 576 -23.15 -35.95 -2.25
C ASN A 576 -22.06 -36.43 -1.27
N LYS A 577 -20.80 -36.00 -1.43
CA LYS A 577 -19.72 -36.43 -0.52
C LYS A 577 -19.70 -35.56 0.74
N LEU A 578 -19.77 -36.20 1.91
CA LEU A 578 -19.57 -35.58 3.22
C LEU A 578 -18.18 -34.94 3.31
N GLY A 579 -18.16 -33.62 3.21
CA GLY A 579 -17.00 -32.78 3.50
C GLY A 579 -17.33 -31.80 4.61
N ILE A 580 -16.30 -31.17 5.17
CA ILE A 580 -16.46 -30.16 6.22
C ILE A 580 -16.60 -28.79 5.56
N ASN A 581 -17.81 -28.26 5.67
CA ASN A 581 -18.11 -26.89 5.28
C ASN A 581 -17.64 -25.93 6.37
N VAL A 582 -16.79 -24.98 5.99
CA VAL A 582 -16.26 -23.93 6.86
C VAL A 582 -16.68 -22.59 6.31
N LEU A 583 -17.20 -21.71 7.16
CA LEU A 583 -17.42 -20.31 6.84
C LEU A 583 -16.27 -19.48 7.39
N VAL A 584 -15.73 -18.57 6.59
CA VAL A 584 -14.73 -17.59 7.01
C VAL A 584 -15.19 -16.18 6.66
N TYR A 585 -14.92 -15.24 7.56
CA TYR A 585 -15.26 -13.83 7.40
C TYR A 585 -14.06 -12.99 7.82
N GLY A 586 -13.71 -11.96 7.03
CA GLY A 586 -12.55 -11.11 7.28
C GLY A 586 -11.20 -11.77 6.99
N TYR A 587 -10.41 -11.22 6.07
CA TYR A 587 -9.10 -11.77 5.72
C TYR A 587 -8.20 -11.94 6.95
N SER A 588 -7.88 -13.20 7.27
CA SER A 588 -7.03 -13.56 8.42
C SER A 588 -6.02 -14.66 8.05
N GLU A 589 -4.73 -14.29 8.05
CA GLU A 589 -3.65 -15.26 7.82
C GLU A 589 -3.59 -16.34 8.91
N LEU A 590 -3.95 -16.01 10.16
CA LEU A 590 -3.98 -17.00 11.25
C LEU A 590 -5.07 -18.06 11.05
N VAL A 591 -6.23 -17.66 10.54
CA VAL A 591 -7.29 -18.61 10.17
C VAL A 591 -6.85 -19.48 9.00
N ILE A 592 -6.17 -18.93 7.99
CA ILE A 592 -5.57 -19.73 6.91
C ILE A 592 -4.58 -20.75 7.47
N LYS A 593 -3.72 -20.37 8.42
CA LYS A 593 -2.79 -21.30 9.08
C LYS A 593 -3.51 -22.39 9.86
N SER A 594 -4.64 -22.06 10.49
CA SER A 594 -5.45 -23.04 11.20
C SER A 594 -6.10 -24.05 10.25
N LEU A 595 -6.63 -23.58 9.12
CA LEU A 595 -7.15 -24.45 8.06
C LEU A 595 -6.07 -25.38 7.48
N CYS A 596 -4.83 -24.90 7.30
CA CYS A 596 -3.71 -25.77 6.95
C CYS A 596 -3.45 -26.84 8.03
N GLY A 597 -3.60 -26.51 9.32
CA GLY A 597 -3.50 -27.48 10.41
C GLY A 597 -4.60 -28.54 10.36
N PHE A 598 -5.84 -28.15 10.04
CA PHE A 598 -6.96 -29.08 9.86
C PHE A 598 -6.68 -30.04 8.70
N ARG A 599 -6.15 -29.53 7.59
CA ARG A 599 -5.73 -30.32 6.43
C ARG A 599 -4.61 -31.31 6.80
N ASP A 600 -3.61 -30.87 7.56
CA ASP A 600 -2.49 -31.74 7.97
C ASP A 600 -2.96 -32.94 8.81
N TYR A 601 -3.99 -32.75 9.64
CA TYR A 601 -4.61 -33.83 10.38
C TYR A 601 -5.21 -34.89 9.45
N ILE A 602 -5.95 -34.46 8.42
CA ILE A 602 -6.50 -35.36 7.40
C ILE A 602 -5.39 -36.06 6.63
N VAL A 603 -4.34 -35.35 6.22
CA VAL A 603 -3.15 -35.94 5.58
C VAL A 603 -2.53 -37.01 6.48
N ARG A 604 -2.40 -36.76 7.78
CA ARG A 604 -1.86 -37.72 8.74
C ARG A 604 -2.74 -38.97 8.86
N ILE A 605 -4.06 -38.84 8.88
CA ILE A 605 -4.98 -40.00 8.87
C ILE A 605 -4.78 -40.82 7.60
N ILE A 606 -4.77 -40.15 6.43
CA ILE A 606 -4.55 -40.82 5.14
C ILE A 606 -3.22 -41.58 5.17
N LEU A 607 -2.13 -40.92 5.55
CA LEU A 607 -0.81 -41.53 5.57
C LEU A 607 -0.70 -42.68 6.57
N ASN A 608 -1.36 -42.61 7.73
CA ASN A 608 -1.25 -43.65 8.76
C ASN A 608 -2.05 -44.90 8.44
N GLN A 609 -3.23 -44.76 7.81
CA GLN A 609 -4.15 -45.89 7.65
C GLN A 609 -4.36 -46.30 6.19
N ALA A 610 -4.32 -45.36 5.25
CA ALA A 610 -4.41 -45.67 3.83
C ALA A 610 -3.10 -46.26 3.31
N SER A 611 -1.94 -45.88 3.85
CA SER A 611 -0.67 -46.52 3.46
C SER A 611 -0.72 -48.03 3.70
N LYS A 612 -1.21 -48.51 4.84
CA LYS A 612 -1.32 -49.96 5.11
C LYS A 612 -2.25 -50.66 4.12
N LYS A 613 -3.51 -50.22 4.00
CA LYS A 613 -4.51 -50.88 3.13
C LYS A 613 -4.28 -50.68 1.62
N ILE A 614 -3.69 -49.56 1.20
CA ILE A 614 -3.42 -49.24 -0.22
C ILE A 614 -2.08 -49.81 -0.66
N LEU A 615 -1.03 -49.82 0.17
CA LEU A 615 0.24 -50.49 -0.18
C LEU A 615 0.04 -51.99 -0.41
N GLU A 616 -0.87 -52.62 0.33
CA GLU A 616 -1.23 -54.02 0.16
C GLU A 616 -1.90 -54.31 -1.20
N ASN A 617 -2.61 -53.34 -1.79
CA ASN A 617 -3.41 -53.55 -3.00
C ASN A 617 -2.85 -52.88 -4.28
N HIS A 618 -2.16 -51.72 -4.17
CA HIS A 618 -1.72 -50.90 -5.31
C HIS A 618 -0.42 -50.09 -5.05
N PRO A 619 0.74 -50.76 -4.82
CA PRO A 619 1.98 -50.09 -4.41
C PRO A 619 2.57 -49.11 -5.44
N ILE A 620 2.33 -49.32 -6.74
CA ILE A 620 2.98 -48.56 -7.83
C ILE A 620 2.28 -47.20 -8.10
N LYS A 621 1.08 -46.91 -7.57
CA LYS A 621 0.36 -45.65 -7.89
C LYS A 621 0.40 -44.57 -6.81
N ILE A 622 0.90 -44.88 -5.60
CA ILE A 622 0.85 -43.98 -4.44
C ILE A 622 1.68 -42.71 -4.63
N HIS A 623 2.84 -42.81 -5.28
CA HIS A 623 3.73 -41.66 -5.50
C HIS A 623 3.15 -40.58 -6.43
N LYS A 624 2.04 -40.86 -7.12
CA LYS A 624 1.33 -39.90 -7.97
C LYS A 624 0.20 -39.16 -7.24
N ILE A 625 -0.16 -39.57 -6.02
CA ILE A 625 -1.27 -38.98 -5.28
C ILE A 625 -0.78 -37.76 -4.52
N ASN A 626 -1.36 -36.60 -4.82
CA ASN A 626 -1.14 -35.39 -4.02
C ASN A 626 -2.07 -35.43 -2.79
N PHE A 627 -1.56 -35.96 -1.67
CA PHE A 627 -2.33 -36.07 -0.43
C PHE A 627 -2.82 -34.73 0.13
N GLU A 628 -2.06 -33.64 -0.08
CA GLU A 628 -2.51 -32.32 0.35
C GLU A 628 -3.75 -31.88 -0.42
N GLN A 629 -3.76 -32.10 -1.74
CA GLN A 629 -4.90 -31.79 -2.59
C GLN A 629 -6.14 -32.61 -2.19
N LEU A 630 -5.96 -33.92 -1.99
CA LEU A 630 -7.04 -34.80 -1.55
C LEU A 630 -7.61 -34.37 -0.18
N ALA A 631 -6.74 -34.02 0.76
CA ALA A 631 -7.15 -33.52 2.06
C ALA A 631 -7.84 -32.14 1.95
N SER A 632 -7.39 -31.27 1.04
CA SER A 632 -8.04 -29.99 0.76
C SER A 632 -9.45 -30.15 0.19
N ASP A 633 -9.68 -31.13 -0.70
CA ASP A 633 -11.00 -31.43 -1.28
C ASP A 633 -12.04 -31.89 -0.25
N PHE A 634 -11.58 -32.27 0.94
CA PHE A 634 -12.42 -32.60 2.09
C PHE A 634 -13.10 -31.36 2.70
N PHE A 635 -12.56 -30.17 2.46
CA PHE A 635 -13.12 -28.91 2.96
C PHE A 635 -13.88 -28.19 1.85
N THR A 636 -15.05 -27.62 2.17
CA THR A 636 -15.66 -26.57 1.35
C THR A 636 -15.61 -25.28 2.14
N ILE A 637 -14.87 -24.29 1.65
CA ILE A 637 -14.65 -23.04 2.37
C ILE A 637 -15.49 -21.94 1.75
N TYR A 638 -16.52 -21.53 2.47
CA TYR A 638 -17.35 -20.39 2.13
C TYR A 638 -16.68 -19.12 2.66
N VAL A 639 -16.33 -18.22 1.76
CA VAL A 639 -15.63 -16.98 2.04
C VAL A 639 -16.62 -15.84 1.85
N CYS A 640 -16.94 -15.11 2.92
CA CYS A 640 -17.76 -13.91 2.82
C CYS A 640 -16.99 -12.78 2.12
N GLU A 641 -17.69 -11.92 1.38
CA GLU A 641 -17.12 -10.73 0.72
C GLU A 641 -16.39 -9.80 1.70
N GLY A 642 -16.93 -9.63 2.91
CA GLY A 642 -16.36 -8.76 3.93
C GLY A 642 -16.63 -7.28 3.66
N GLN A 643 -17.84 -6.95 3.18
CA GLN A 643 -18.27 -5.56 3.05
C GLN A 643 -18.28 -4.92 4.45
N PRO A 644 -17.93 -3.63 4.58
CA PRO A 644 -17.78 -2.63 3.51
C PRO A 644 -16.32 -2.34 3.11
N LYS A 645 -15.38 -3.27 3.36
CA LYS A 645 -13.94 -3.04 3.08
C LYS A 645 -13.59 -2.97 1.58
N THR A 646 -14.57 -3.13 0.70
CA THR A 646 -14.36 -3.09 -0.75
C THR A 646 -13.90 -1.71 -1.17
N MET A 647 -12.74 -1.67 -1.82
CA MET A 647 -12.22 -0.47 -2.45
C MET A 647 -12.25 -0.66 -3.95
N THR A 648 -12.83 0.31 -4.64
CA THR A 648 -12.76 0.42 -6.10
C THR A 648 -11.81 1.58 -6.45
N ALA A 649 -11.02 1.43 -7.50
CA ALA A 649 -10.27 2.52 -8.12
C ALA A 649 -11.25 3.46 -8.86
N PRO A 650 -10.89 4.70 -9.20
CA PRO A 650 -11.83 5.65 -9.83
C PRO A 650 -12.51 5.14 -11.12
N ASN A 651 -11.91 4.21 -11.84
CA ASN A 651 -12.47 3.54 -13.04
C ASN A 651 -13.34 2.30 -12.77
N ASP A 652 -13.95 2.19 -11.59
CA ASP A 652 -14.70 1.02 -11.09
C ASP A 652 -13.91 -0.30 -11.01
N ALA A 653 -12.58 -0.30 -11.27
CA ALA A 653 -11.78 -1.49 -11.08
C ALA A 653 -11.68 -1.85 -9.59
N LEU A 654 -11.75 -3.14 -9.28
CA LEU A 654 -11.62 -3.63 -7.91
C LEU A 654 -10.19 -3.44 -7.39
N ALA A 655 -9.95 -2.39 -6.61
CA ALA A 655 -8.64 -2.11 -6.00
C ALA A 655 -8.37 -3.05 -4.81
N TYR A 656 -9.41 -3.29 -3.99
CA TYR A 656 -9.34 -4.18 -2.85
C TYR A 656 -10.70 -4.83 -2.58
N HIS A 657 -10.69 -6.13 -2.29
CA HIS A 657 -11.86 -6.88 -1.87
C HIS A 657 -11.43 -7.99 -0.92
N ASP A 658 -11.93 -7.94 0.31
CA ASP A 658 -11.43 -8.74 1.42
C ASP A 658 -11.64 -10.24 1.17
N GLY A 659 -12.87 -10.62 0.79
CA GLY A 659 -13.21 -11.99 0.42
C GLY A 659 -12.42 -12.52 -0.76
N SER A 660 -12.17 -11.71 -1.80
CA SER A 660 -11.39 -12.15 -2.97
C SER A 660 -9.93 -12.40 -2.60
N ARG A 661 -9.34 -11.53 -1.76
CA ARG A 661 -7.97 -11.72 -1.24
C ARG A 661 -7.88 -13.01 -0.43
N TYR A 662 -8.88 -13.25 0.41
CA TYR A 662 -8.97 -14.46 1.21
C TYR A 662 -9.07 -15.71 0.32
N ALA A 663 -9.98 -15.71 -0.65
CA ALA A 663 -10.17 -16.82 -1.57
C ALA A 663 -8.88 -17.15 -2.36
N VAL A 664 -8.21 -16.13 -2.90
CA VAL A 664 -6.94 -16.30 -3.62
C VAL A 664 -5.84 -16.86 -2.69
N ALA A 665 -5.78 -16.40 -1.44
CA ALA A 665 -4.79 -16.89 -0.48
C ALA A 665 -5.03 -18.37 -0.11
N LEU A 666 -6.29 -18.79 0.02
CA LEU A 666 -6.65 -20.20 0.22
C LEU A 666 -6.32 -21.05 -1.00
N ALA A 667 -6.65 -20.58 -2.21
CA ALA A 667 -6.33 -21.27 -3.46
C ALA A 667 -4.82 -21.48 -3.63
N ARG A 668 -4.01 -20.46 -3.32
CA ARG A 668 -2.53 -20.57 -3.33
C ARG A 668 -1.97 -21.56 -2.32
N ARG A 669 -2.74 -21.95 -1.31
CA ARG A 669 -2.39 -23.00 -0.33
C ARG A 669 -2.95 -24.36 -0.73
N GLY A 670 -3.52 -24.51 -1.92
CA GLY A 670 -4.02 -25.77 -2.45
C GLY A 670 -5.44 -26.11 -2.01
N PHE A 671 -6.21 -25.16 -1.47
CA PHE A 671 -7.65 -25.35 -1.28
C PHE A 671 -8.40 -25.11 -2.59
N THR A 672 -9.10 -26.12 -3.08
CA THR A 672 -9.75 -26.13 -4.40
C THR A 672 -11.24 -25.82 -4.36
N ARG A 673 -11.90 -26.09 -3.22
CA ARG A 673 -13.35 -25.87 -3.04
C ARG A 673 -13.60 -24.61 -2.22
N VAL A 674 -13.21 -23.47 -2.78
CA VAL A 674 -13.40 -22.15 -2.19
C VAL A 674 -14.57 -21.47 -2.87
N VAL A 675 -15.58 -21.05 -2.11
CA VAL A 675 -16.82 -20.44 -2.60
C VAL A 675 -16.92 -19.03 -2.03
N LEU A 676 -16.76 -18.01 -2.88
CA LEU A 676 -16.99 -16.63 -2.49
C LEU A 676 -18.50 -16.36 -2.45
N ILE A 677 -19.00 -15.78 -1.36
CA ILE A 677 -20.42 -15.50 -1.14
C ILE A 677 -20.66 -14.06 -0.65
N PRO A 678 -21.79 -13.43 -1.03
CA PRO A 678 -22.20 -12.17 -0.42
C PRO A 678 -22.50 -12.33 1.07
N ASP A 679 -22.17 -11.32 1.87
CA ASP A 679 -22.35 -11.33 3.32
C ASP A 679 -23.81 -11.63 3.73
N LEU A 680 -24.77 -11.10 2.96
CA LEU A 680 -26.21 -11.27 3.18
C LEU A 680 -26.68 -12.74 3.08
N VAL A 681 -26.00 -13.57 2.30
CA VAL A 681 -26.37 -14.99 2.10
C VAL A 681 -25.95 -15.84 3.31
N THR A 682 -25.09 -15.31 4.19
CA THR A 682 -24.60 -16.03 5.37
C THR A 682 -25.73 -16.61 6.22
N ALA A 683 -26.79 -15.84 6.48
CA ALA A 683 -27.91 -16.31 7.30
C ALA A 683 -28.57 -17.57 6.70
N ASN A 684 -28.73 -17.62 5.38
CA ASN A 684 -29.31 -18.77 4.67
C ASN A 684 -28.39 -19.99 4.69
N LEU A 685 -27.07 -19.79 4.67
CA LEU A 685 -26.11 -20.89 4.78
C LEU A 685 -26.03 -21.45 6.20
N LEU A 686 -26.12 -20.58 7.21
CA LEU A 686 -26.08 -20.99 8.60
C LEU A 686 -27.42 -21.60 9.06
N HIS A 687 -28.55 -21.12 8.54
CA HIS A 687 -29.87 -21.63 8.87
C HIS A 687 -30.17 -22.93 8.12
N ARG A 688 -30.34 -24.03 8.85
CA ARG A 688 -30.70 -25.32 8.26
C ARG A 688 -32.10 -25.75 8.68
N SER A 689 -33.01 -25.77 7.71
CA SER A 689 -34.25 -26.52 7.82
C SER A 689 -34.03 -27.98 7.37
N LYS A 690 -34.91 -28.90 7.81
CA LYS A 690 -34.94 -30.31 7.35
C LYS A 690 -35.02 -30.46 5.82
N HIS A 691 -35.45 -29.42 5.12
CA HIS A 691 -35.69 -29.42 3.68
C HIS A 691 -34.60 -28.70 2.87
N SER A 692 -33.61 -28.08 3.52
CA SER A 692 -32.53 -27.38 2.82
C SER A 692 -31.58 -28.37 2.15
N GLN A 693 -31.34 -28.16 0.85
CA GLN A 693 -30.32 -28.88 0.07
C GLN A 693 -28.91 -28.33 0.33
N ILE A 694 -28.78 -27.23 1.05
CA ILE A 694 -27.49 -26.60 1.34
C ILE A 694 -26.78 -27.40 2.45
N PRO A 695 -25.51 -27.81 2.23
CA PRO A 695 -24.74 -28.49 3.26
C PRO A 695 -24.59 -27.63 4.53
N PRO A 696 -24.71 -28.21 5.75
CA PRO A 696 -24.57 -27.45 6.99
C PRO A 696 -23.17 -26.84 7.11
N ILE A 697 -23.07 -25.58 7.53
CA ILE A 697 -21.80 -24.99 7.96
C ILE A 697 -21.40 -25.61 9.30
N HIS A 698 -20.24 -26.27 9.33
CA HIS A 698 -19.76 -26.96 10.53
C HIS A 698 -19.02 -26.04 11.48
N LEU A 699 -18.15 -25.20 10.90
CA LEU A 699 -17.27 -24.29 11.62
C LEU A 699 -17.40 -22.90 11.03
N VAL A 700 -17.43 -21.89 11.89
CA VAL A 700 -17.23 -20.49 11.53
C VAL A 700 -15.91 -20.07 12.14
N LEU A 701 -14.90 -19.80 11.31
CA LEU A 701 -13.57 -19.42 11.79
C LEU A 701 -13.39 -17.90 11.65
N LEU A 702 -13.03 -17.24 12.75
CA LEU A 702 -12.80 -15.80 12.80
C LEU A 702 -11.36 -15.49 13.22
N GLY A 703 -10.81 -14.42 12.64
CA GLY A 703 -9.58 -13.80 13.14
C GLY A 703 -9.89 -12.67 14.13
N ALA A 704 -8.86 -12.22 14.86
CA ALA A 704 -8.88 -10.97 15.60
C ALA A 704 -7.70 -10.07 15.18
N ASN A 705 -7.93 -8.75 15.17
CA ASN A 705 -6.87 -7.75 15.13
C ASN A 705 -6.35 -7.46 16.55
N GLY A 706 -7.25 -7.52 17.53
CA GLY A 706 -6.95 -7.42 18.95
C GLY A 706 -7.97 -8.17 19.79
N LEU A 707 -7.56 -8.71 20.94
CA LEU A 707 -8.45 -9.20 21.99
C LEU A 707 -8.21 -8.36 23.24
N GLU A 708 -9.26 -7.75 23.77
CA GLU A 708 -9.20 -6.99 25.03
C GLU A 708 -9.96 -7.74 26.11
N LEU A 709 -9.27 -8.02 27.21
CA LEU A 709 -9.82 -8.66 28.39
C LEU A 709 -9.91 -7.62 29.51
N LEU A 710 -11.07 -7.49 30.12
CA LEU A 710 -11.33 -6.58 31.23
C LEU A 710 -11.27 -7.38 32.52
N GLN A 711 -10.29 -7.05 33.37
CA GLN A 711 -10.19 -7.63 34.70
C GLN A 711 -11.01 -6.73 35.65
N ASP A 712 -12.27 -7.09 35.88
CA ASP A 712 -13.12 -6.34 36.80
C ASP A 712 -12.82 -6.80 38.24
N ASN A 713 -12.02 -6.03 38.97
CA ASN A 713 -11.63 -6.33 40.36
C ASN A 713 -12.78 -6.15 41.38
N LYS A 714 -14.02 -5.94 40.91
CA LYS A 714 -15.19 -5.87 41.79
C LYS A 714 -15.60 -7.27 42.23
N VAL A 715 -15.08 -7.63 43.40
CA VAL A 715 -15.51 -8.73 44.26
C VAL A 715 -17.05 -8.80 44.27
N GLY A 716 -17.63 -9.73 43.50
CA GLY A 716 -19.07 -10.00 43.46
C GLY A 716 -19.78 -9.93 42.09
N GLY A 717 -19.09 -9.65 40.98
CA GLY A 717 -19.68 -9.73 39.63
C GLY A 717 -19.16 -10.92 38.83
N ASP A 718 -19.91 -12.03 38.79
CA ASP A 718 -19.53 -13.35 38.23
C ASP A 718 -19.27 -13.42 36.69
N LYS A 719 -18.99 -12.32 35.99
CA LYS A 719 -18.83 -12.37 34.52
C LYS A 719 -17.53 -11.75 34.06
N ALA A 720 -16.56 -12.63 33.78
CA ALA A 720 -15.41 -12.32 32.95
C ALA A 720 -15.90 -11.67 31.64
N ASN A 721 -15.49 -10.41 31.41
CA ASN A 721 -15.89 -9.64 30.24
C ASN A 721 -14.68 -9.40 29.34
N GLY A 722 -14.89 -9.59 28.04
CA GLY A 722 -13.88 -9.32 27.03
C GLY A 722 -14.51 -9.21 25.67
N TYR A 723 -13.81 -8.57 24.75
CA TYR A 723 -14.21 -8.46 23.36
C TYR A 723 -12.99 -8.56 22.46
N PHE A 724 -13.16 -9.14 21.29
CA PHE A 724 -12.17 -9.02 20.23
C PHE A 724 -12.62 -8.01 19.19
N ARG A 725 -11.65 -7.33 18.59
CA ARG A 725 -11.87 -6.38 17.50
C ARG A 725 -11.41 -6.99 16.18
N HIS A 726 -12.22 -6.83 15.15
CA HIS A 726 -11.83 -7.09 13.77
C HIS A 726 -12.65 -6.17 12.85
N SER A 727 -12.51 -6.33 11.54
CA SER A 727 -13.33 -5.65 10.53
C SER A 727 -14.83 -5.70 10.83
N SER A 728 -15.54 -4.65 10.44
CA SER A 728 -17.01 -4.64 10.47
C SER A 728 -17.60 -5.90 9.84
N GLY A 729 -18.73 -6.35 10.40
CA GLY A 729 -19.47 -7.54 10.05
C GLY A 729 -19.16 -8.77 10.92
N HIS A 730 -18.04 -8.79 11.65
CA HIS A 730 -17.72 -9.92 12.54
C HIS A 730 -18.78 -10.11 13.63
N MET A 731 -19.34 -9.03 14.17
CA MET A 731 -20.42 -9.10 15.15
C MET A 731 -21.66 -9.75 14.53
N ALA A 732 -22.04 -9.35 13.31
CA ALA A 732 -23.20 -9.90 12.63
C ALA A 732 -23.06 -11.41 12.40
N ILE A 733 -21.90 -11.86 11.93
CA ILE A 733 -21.61 -13.28 11.69
C ILE A 733 -21.63 -14.08 12.99
N ALA A 734 -20.97 -13.56 14.04
CA ALA A 734 -20.94 -14.20 15.36
C ALA A 734 -22.34 -14.29 15.97
N ALA A 735 -23.12 -13.21 15.93
CA ALA A 735 -24.48 -13.16 16.44
C ALA A 735 -25.42 -14.11 15.68
N LEU A 736 -25.32 -14.19 14.35
CA LEU A 736 -26.09 -15.14 13.54
C LEU A 736 -25.77 -16.58 13.93
N ALA A 737 -24.48 -16.94 14.00
CA ALA A 737 -24.05 -18.27 14.40
C ALA A 737 -24.53 -18.63 15.82
N ARG A 738 -24.51 -17.68 16.75
CA ARG A 738 -24.96 -17.87 18.14
C ARG A 738 -26.48 -17.98 18.26
N ASN A 739 -27.24 -17.11 17.61
CA ASN A 739 -28.70 -17.11 17.67
C ASN A 739 -29.29 -18.40 17.11
N LEU A 740 -28.66 -18.97 16.09
CA LEU A 740 -29.06 -20.27 15.52
C LEU A 740 -28.90 -21.45 16.47
N LYS A 741 -28.15 -21.32 17.57
CA LYS A 741 -28.10 -22.31 18.66
C LYS A 741 -29.33 -22.27 19.56
N LEU A 742 -29.98 -21.11 19.63
CA LEU A 742 -31.15 -20.90 20.48
C LEU A 742 -32.43 -21.39 19.80
N ILE A 743 -32.42 -21.54 18.46
CA ILE A 743 -33.56 -22.03 17.68
C ILE A 743 -33.61 -23.56 17.79
N LYS A 744 -34.60 -24.08 18.54
CA LYS A 744 -34.80 -25.52 18.80
C LYS A 744 -34.95 -26.38 17.53
N GLU A 745 -35.42 -25.80 16.43
CA GLU A 745 -35.64 -26.50 15.16
C GLU A 745 -34.37 -26.70 14.33
N ASN A 746 -33.27 -26.03 14.72
CA ASN A 746 -32.03 -26.14 13.99
C ASN A 746 -31.31 -27.44 14.36
N ILE A 747 -31.25 -28.37 13.40
CA ILE A 747 -30.61 -29.68 13.60
C ILE A 747 -29.11 -29.53 13.78
N TYR A 748 -28.52 -28.45 13.25
CA TYR A 748 -27.09 -28.26 13.23
C TYR A 748 -26.72 -26.83 13.60
N SER A 749 -25.99 -26.65 14.71
CA SER A 749 -25.39 -25.37 15.04
C SER A 749 -23.91 -25.33 14.68
N PRO A 750 -23.44 -24.35 13.89
CA PRO A 750 -22.01 -24.15 13.67
C PRO A 750 -21.29 -23.86 15.00
N ARG A 751 -20.02 -24.28 15.10
CA ARG A 751 -19.13 -23.81 16.16
C ARG A 751 -18.38 -22.57 15.70
N LEU A 752 -18.40 -21.53 16.52
CA LEU A 752 -17.68 -20.28 16.32
C LEU A 752 -16.29 -20.39 16.96
N VAL A 753 -15.26 -20.40 16.12
CA VAL A 753 -13.86 -20.58 16.54
C VAL A 753 -13.09 -19.30 16.28
N LEU A 754 -12.50 -18.73 17.33
CA LEU A 754 -11.61 -17.58 17.23
C LEU A 754 -10.15 -18.04 17.16
N VAL A 755 -9.43 -17.53 16.17
CA VAL A 755 -8.00 -17.82 15.98
C VAL A 755 -7.18 -16.53 16.17
N LEU A 756 -6.30 -16.52 17.15
CA LEU A 756 -5.43 -15.39 17.44
C LEU A 756 -4.11 -15.82 18.10
N THR A 757 -3.21 -14.86 18.32
CA THR A 757 -1.96 -15.06 19.06
C THR A 757 -1.94 -14.22 20.34
N THR A 758 -1.15 -14.59 21.34
CA THR A 758 -0.97 -13.78 22.56
C THR A 758 -0.49 -12.36 22.27
N SER A 759 0.29 -12.20 21.19
CA SER A 759 0.77 -10.91 20.71
C SER A 759 -0.37 -9.93 20.34
N LYS A 760 -1.59 -10.43 20.09
CA LYS A 760 -2.79 -9.63 19.83
C LYS A 760 -3.68 -9.43 21.06
N CYS A 761 -3.35 -10.01 22.20
CA CYS A 761 -4.15 -9.93 23.41
C CYS A 761 -3.68 -8.75 24.28
N LEU A 762 -4.60 -7.99 24.84
CA LEU A 762 -4.37 -6.91 25.79
C LEU A 762 -5.23 -7.16 27.02
N ILE A 763 -4.61 -7.23 28.18
CA ILE A 763 -5.32 -7.32 29.46
C ILE A 763 -5.31 -5.92 30.06
N ARG A 764 -6.48 -5.37 30.34
CA ARG A 764 -6.62 -4.10 31.05
C ARG A 764 -6.88 -4.39 32.52
N THR A 765 -5.86 -4.16 33.35
CA THR A 765 -5.94 -4.18 34.81
C THR A 765 -6.42 -2.81 35.30
N GLY A 766 -7.62 -2.40 34.89
CA GLY A 766 -8.11 -1.04 35.08
C GLY A 766 -9.25 -0.96 36.07
N ASN A 767 -9.05 -0.28 37.20
CA ASN A 767 -10.15 0.28 37.99
C ASN A 767 -10.80 1.35 37.10
N ALA A 768 -12.01 1.13 36.59
CA ALA A 768 -12.67 1.97 35.57
C ALA A 768 -12.84 3.48 35.93
N ASN A 769 -12.36 3.89 37.10
CA ASN A 769 -12.44 5.24 37.65
C ASN A 769 -11.12 6.03 37.62
N ASP A 770 -9.99 5.47 37.19
CA ASP A 770 -8.72 6.20 37.19
C ASP A 770 -8.61 7.18 36.01
N LYS A 771 -9.22 8.37 36.19
CA LYS A 771 -9.26 9.45 35.19
C LYS A 771 -7.95 10.26 35.09
N ASN A 772 -6.96 9.99 35.95
CA ASN A 772 -5.80 10.87 36.13
C ASN A 772 -4.50 10.34 35.51
N ASN A 773 -4.51 9.20 34.83
CA ASN A 773 -3.31 8.68 34.17
C ASN A 773 -3.23 9.20 32.71
N PRO A 774 -2.34 10.16 32.39
CA PRO A 774 -2.21 10.69 31.02
C PRO A 774 -1.67 9.66 30.01
N ASP A 775 -1.02 8.59 30.47
CA ASP A 775 -0.59 7.44 29.64
C ASP A 775 -1.70 6.40 29.45
N ALA A 776 -2.79 6.46 30.23
CA ALA A 776 -4.01 5.74 29.92
C ALA A 776 -4.73 6.49 28.81
N ASP A 777 -4.15 6.45 27.60
CA ASP A 777 -4.64 6.98 26.32
C ASP A 777 -5.80 7.96 26.50
N SER A 778 -5.55 9.26 26.32
CA SER A 778 -6.56 10.34 26.25
C SER A 778 -7.68 10.11 25.21
N HIS A 779 -7.62 8.99 24.47
CA HIS A 779 -8.65 8.46 23.59
C HIS A 779 -9.65 7.49 24.28
N SER A 780 -9.36 6.99 25.48
CA SER A 780 -10.16 5.98 26.20
C SER A 780 -11.05 6.53 27.33
N GLY A 781 -10.86 7.79 27.73
CA GLY A 781 -11.67 8.49 28.73
C GLY A 781 -13.03 8.99 28.24
N ARG A 782 -13.33 8.87 26.94
CA ARG A 782 -14.71 9.00 26.44
C ARG A 782 -15.40 7.68 26.76
N ARG A 783 -16.42 7.75 27.63
CA ARG A 783 -17.35 6.65 27.90
C ARG A 783 -17.70 5.92 26.60
N TYR A 784 -17.91 4.61 26.68
CA TYR A 784 -18.51 3.75 25.64
C TYR A 784 -19.83 4.27 25.04
N GLU A 785 -20.35 5.41 25.52
CA GLU A 785 -21.27 6.25 24.79
C GLU A 785 -20.62 6.63 23.45
N VAL A 786 -21.06 5.91 22.41
CA VAL A 786 -20.95 6.25 20.99
C VAL A 786 -19.65 5.78 20.30
N ILE A 787 -19.46 4.44 20.20
CA ILE A 787 -18.75 3.82 19.04
C ILE A 787 -19.40 4.28 17.69
N THR A 788 -20.60 4.83 17.75
CA THR A 788 -21.38 5.34 16.63
C THR A 788 -20.82 6.58 15.92
N GLU A 789 -19.79 7.30 16.41
CA GLU A 789 -19.26 8.51 15.73
C GLU A 789 -17.76 8.49 15.38
N LYS A 790 -16.90 7.77 16.11
CA LYS A 790 -15.44 7.89 15.92
C LYS A 790 -14.77 6.78 15.10
N ASP A 791 -15.21 5.53 15.23
CA ASP A 791 -14.58 4.39 14.52
C ASP A 791 -15.37 3.96 13.26
N GLY A 792 -16.60 4.45 13.12
CA GLY A 792 -17.35 4.40 11.88
C GLY A 792 -17.49 5.79 11.29
N TYR A 793 -17.14 5.93 10.03
CA TYR A 793 -17.26 7.19 9.32
C TYR A 793 -18.76 7.42 9.04
N ILE A 794 -19.34 8.43 9.69
CA ILE A 794 -20.58 9.06 9.23
C ILE A 794 -20.16 9.96 8.06
N TYR A 795 -20.46 9.53 6.83
CA TYR A 795 -19.92 10.15 5.62
C TYR A 795 -20.24 11.63 5.43
N PHE A 796 -21.21 12.18 6.16
CA PHE A 796 -21.73 13.52 5.91
C PHE A 796 -21.29 14.59 6.93
N ALA A 797 -20.32 14.29 7.79
CA ALA A 797 -19.72 15.25 8.73
C ALA A 797 -18.27 15.65 8.37
N ILE A 798 -17.73 15.19 7.23
CA ILE A 798 -16.38 15.52 6.78
C ILE A 798 -16.50 16.28 5.46
N ASP A 799 -15.98 17.49 5.46
CA ASP A 799 -15.68 18.31 4.29
C ASP A 799 -14.97 17.45 3.24
N ASP A 800 -15.42 17.55 1.99
CA ASP A 800 -14.99 16.69 0.87
C ASP A 800 -13.45 16.46 0.82
N LYS A 801 -13.02 15.19 0.71
CA LYS A 801 -11.72 14.70 0.11
C LYS A 801 -10.61 14.17 1.04
N GLU A 802 -10.86 13.15 1.87
CA GLU A 802 -9.78 12.26 2.33
C GLU A 802 -9.89 10.86 1.72
N ASN A 803 -8.72 10.25 1.42
CA ASN A 803 -8.38 8.84 1.16
C ASN A 803 -9.35 7.92 0.37
N THR A 804 -8.83 7.12 -0.56
CA THR A 804 -9.56 6.13 -1.41
C THR A 804 -10.37 5.07 -0.63
N ARG A 805 -10.18 4.95 0.69
CA ARG A 805 -11.03 4.14 1.59
C ARG A 805 -12.33 4.83 2.02
N ASN A 806 -12.49 6.11 1.74
CA ASN A 806 -13.63 6.93 2.14
C ASN A 806 -14.65 7.12 1.02
N GLN A 807 -14.47 6.50 -0.15
CA GLN A 807 -15.51 6.40 -1.17
C GLN A 807 -16.13 4.99 -1.09
N PRO A 808 -17.20 4.80 -0.31
CA PRO A 808 -17.93 3.53 -0.34
C PRO A 808 -18.43 3.34 -1.77
N PHE A 809 -18.40 2.09 -2.25
CA PHE A 809 -18.97 1.70 -3.55
C PHE A 809 -20.40 2.27 -3.76
N LEU A 810 -21.14 2.46 -2.68
CA LEU A 810 -22.53 2.91 -2.66
C LEU A 810 -22.81 4.31 -3.22
N VAL A 811 -21.85 5.25 -3.29
CA VAL A 811 -22.16 6.58 -3.85
C VAL A 811 -21.00 7.25 -4.59
N ARG A 812 -20.72 6.72 -5.78
CA ARG A 812 -19.87 7.41 -6.77
C ARG A 812 -20.64 8.40 -7.63
N ASP A 813 -21.94 8.17 -7.77
CA ASP A 813 -22.85 9.08 -8.44
C ASP A 813 -23.02 10.34 -7.57
N GLU A 814 -22.47 11.46 -8.05
CA GLU A 814 -22.51 12.73 -7.31
C GLU A 814 -23.93 13.24 -7.13
N GLU A 815 -24.85 12.95 -8.06
CA GLU A 815 -26.25 13.31 -7.96
C GLU A 815 -26.91 12.51 -6.84
N VAL A 816 -26.77 11.17 -6.83
CA VAL A 816 -27.28 10.32 -5.74
C VAL A 816 -26.65 10.74 -4.41
N ARG A 817 -25.35 11.03 -4.37
CA ARG A 817 -24.66 11.52 -3.15
C ARG A 817 -25.25 12.82 -2.64
N SER A 818 -25.48 13.77 -3.55
CA SER A 818 -26.10 15.06 -3.25
C SER A 818 -27.54 14.87 -2.78
N GLN A 819 -28.30 13.98 -3.41
CA GLN A 819 -29.66 13.64 -2.98
C GLN A 819 -29.66 13.01 -1.59
N LEU A 820 -28.78 12.05 -1.30
CA LEU A 820 -28.66 11.45 0.03
C LEU A 820 -28.31 12.52 1.08
N TYR A 821 -27.34 13.39 0.78
CA TYR A 821 -26.96 14.50 1.66
C TYR A 821 -28.10 15.48 1.91
N ASN A 822 -28.74 15.99 0.84
CA ASN A 822 -29.82 16.96 0.90
C ASN A 822 -31.06 16.42 1.63
N ASN A 823 -31.28 15.10 1.57
CA ASN A 823 -32.34 14.42 2.31
C ASN A 823 -31.90 13.97 3.72
N ASN A 824 -30.72 14.40 4.20
CA ASN A 824 -30.15 14.04 5.50
C ASN A 824 -30.06 12.51 5.71
N ILE A 825 -29.89 11.75 4.63
CA ILE A 825 -29.70 10.30 4.67
C ILE A 825 -28.22 10.04 4.94
N LYS A 826 -27.91 9.55 6.15
CA LYS A 826 -26.54 9.26 6.54
C LYS A 826 -26.12 7.84 6.18
N ILE A 827 -24.97 7.71 5.52
CA ILE A 827 -24.30 6.42 5.33
C ILE A 827 -23.34 6.25 6.49
N TYR A 828 -23.33 5.06 7.07
CA TYR A 828 -22.44 4.67 8.15
C TYR A 828 -21.64 3.45 7.72
N ASN A 829 -20.32 3.58 7.70
CA ASN A 829 -19.40 2.49 7.40
C ASN A 829 -18.45 2.32 8.60
N PRO A 830 -18.80 1.45 9.57
CA PRO A 830 -17.88 1.09 10.62
C PRO A 830 -16.68 0.35 10.03
N ARG A 831 -15.47 0.75 10.40
CA ARG A 831 -14.27 0.00 9.98
C ARG A 831 -14.17 -1.34 10.70
N GLU A 832 -14.63 -1.36 11.95
CA GLU A 832 -14.39 -2.43 12.92
C GLU A 832 -15.61 -2.68 13.79
N ASP A 833 -15.77 -3.94 14.22
CA ASP A 833 -16.72 -4.36 15.24
C ASP A 833 -15.99 -4.78 16.50
N CYS A 834 -16.65 -4.62 17.65
CA CYS A 834 -16.25 -5.22 18.93
C CYS A 834 -17.15 -6.43 19.20
N VAL A 835 -16.62 -7.64 19.13
CA VAL A 835 -17.38 -8.88 19.34
C VAL A 835 -17.12 -9.44 20.74
N PRO A 836 -18.16 -9.60 21.58
CA PRO A 836 -18.03 -10.20 22.90
C PRO A 836 -17.42 -11.60 22.83
N ILE A 837 -16.42 -11.85 23.68
CA ILE A 837 -15.71 -13.13 23.67
C ILE A 837 -16.62 -14.31 24.06
N ASN A 838 -17.69 -14.05 24.84
CA ASN A 838 -18.68 -15.07 25.22
C ASN A 838 -19.57 -15.55 24.05
N MET A 839 -19.52 -14.89 22.88
CA MET A 839 -20.15 -15.39 21.66
C MET A 839 -19.34 -16.50 21.01
N VAL A 840 -18.04 -16.58 21.31
CA VAL A 840 -17.11 -17.56 20.76
C VAL A 840 -17.23 -18.88 21.53
N ASP A 841 -17.29 -19.98 20.78
CA ASP A 841 -17.33 -21.31 21.38
C ASP A 841 -15.93 -21.83 21.68
N ASP A 842 -15.00 -21.65 20.76
CA ASP A 842 -13.65 -22.21 20.87
C ASP A 842 -12.59 -21.17 20.53
N VAL A 843 -11.44 -21.25 21.19
CA VAL A 843 -10.31 -20.36 20.92
C VAL A 843 -9.08 -21.20 20.60
N ILE A 844 -8.40 -20.89 19.50
CA ILE A 844 -7.11 -21.48 19.12
C ILE A 844 -6.01 -20.44 19.31
N LEU A 845 -5.04 -20.77 20.17
CA LEU A 845 -3.83 -19.99 20.46
C LEU A 845 -2.59 -20.79 20.06
N GLU A 846 -1.43 -20.14 20.06
CA GLU A 846 -0.16 -20.79 19.74
C GLU A 846 0.25 -21.80 20.80
N PHE A 847 -0.16 -21.66 22.06
CA PHE A 847 0.29 -22.53 23.13
C PHE A 847 -0.77 -23.55 23.57
N GLU A 848 -2.06 -23.30 23.30
CA GLU A 848 -3.18 -24.20 23.60
C GLU A 848 -4.37 -23.94 22.67
N TYR A 849 -5.38 -24.79 22.74
CA TYR A 849 -6.74 -24.43 22.32
C TYR A 849 -7.68 -24.67 23.51
N ARG A 850 -8.79 -23.94 23.56
CA ARG A 850 -9.83 -24.14 24.56
C ARG A 850 -11.17 -24.32 23.89
N MET A 851 -11.88 -25.36 24.28
CA MET A 851 -13.23 -25.62 23.84
C MET A 851 -14.25 -25.11 24.86
N ASP A 852 -15.44 -24.76 24.37
CA ASP A 852 -16.56 -24.28 25.17
C ASP A 852 -16.25 -23.01 26.01
N VAL A 853 -15.48 -22.06 25.46
CA VAL A 853 -15.15 -20.75 26.05
C VAL A 853 -16.39 -19.92 26.38
N SER A 854 -17.53 -20.17 25.74
CA SER A 854 -18.80 -19.55 26.12
C SER A 854 -19.33 -19.95 27.51
N LYS A 855 -18.69 -20.89 28.22
CA LYS A 855 -18.94 -21.20 29.64
C LYS A 855 -18.01 -20.35 30.51
N ASP A 856 -18.57 -19.70 31.54
CA ASP A 856 -17.86 -18.73 32.38
C ASP A 856 -16.56 -19.30 33.01
N GLU A 857 -16.58 -20.55 33.47
CA GLU A 857 -15.40 -21.23 34.03
C GLU A 857 -14.26 -21.37 33.00
N SER A 858 -14.60 -21.71 31.75
CA SER A 858 -13.61 -21.88 30.68
C SER A 858 -13.02 -20.54 30.24
N LEU A 859 -13.84 -19.48 30.21
CA LEU A 859 -13.38 -18.13 29.89
C LEU A 859 -12.43 -17.60 30.98
N THR A 860 -12.77 -17.79 32.25
CA THR A 860 -11.90 -17.42 33.38
C THR A 860 -10.57 -18.16 33.31
N GLY A 861 -10.60 -19.47 33.03
CA GLY A 861 -9.38 -20.25 32.83
C GLY A 861 -8.54 -19.76 31.64
N LEU A 862 -9.18 -19.35 30.54
CA LEU A 862 -8.49 -18.75 29.39
C LEU A 862 -7.80 -17.45 29.76
N ILE A 863 -8.50 -16.55 30.48
CA ILE A 863 -7.96 -15.26 30.94
C ILE A 863 -6.74 -15.48 31.83
N ASN A 864 -6.86 -16.33 32.86
CA ASN A 864 -5.74 -16.63 33.76
C ASN A 864 -4.54 -17.18 32.99
N THR A 865 -4.79 -18.01 31.96
CA THR A 865 -3.69 -18.59 31.17
C THR A 865 -3.06 -17.55 30.25
N LEU A 866 -3.84 -16.65 29.67
CA LEU A 866 -3.35 -15.53 28.88
C LEU A 866 -2.58 -14.52 29.73
N GLU A 867 -3.03 -14.22 30.95
CA GLU A 867 -2.33 -13.38 31.93
C GLU A 867 -0.95 -13.94 32.23
N ASN A 868 -0.88 -15.18 32.70
CA ASN A 868 0.37 -15.88 32.97
C ASN A 868 1.30 -15.92 31.74
N LYS A 869 0.75 -15.99 30.53
CA LYS A 869 1.53 -16.03 29.28
C LYS A 869 1.96 -14.67 28.76
N ILE A 870 1.28 -13.59 29.12
CA ILE A 870 1.63 -12.22 28.74
C ILE A 870 2.67 -11.65 29.71
N GLU A 871 2.63 -12.08 30.98
CA GLU A 871 3.65 -11.76 31.97
C GLU A 871 4.99 -12.46 31.71
N GLN A 872 4.94 -13.70 31.20
CA GLN A 872 6.11 -14.48 30.74
C GLN A 872 6.66 -13.97 29.41
#